data_AF-A0A668A6D6-F1
#
_entry.id   AF-A0A668A6D6-F1
#
_cell.length_a   1.000
_cell.length_b   1.000
_cell.length_c   1.000
_cell.angle_alpha   90.00
_cell.angle_beta   90.00
_cell.angle_gamma   90.00
#
_symmetry.space_group_name_H-M   'P 1'
#
loop_
_entity.id
_entity.type
_entity.pdbx_description
1 polymer ?
#
loop_
_entity_poly.entity_id
_entity_poly.type
_entity_poly.pdbx_seq_one_letter_code
_entity_poly.pdbx_strand_id
1 'polypeptide(L)'
;MAECLAARLAAQEEQIQHLTREISSLRDGLNGGPIPSCALSISPELESLRTENEKLRYRLLHLRRGLQAELELERARGKSQPAAKPDKAPANNTSDQRRPNNRADNKVGVRTGEVKLKTSPAYIAGRLSLYEQLKKESDALQARRAAENKPITVELPDGCKVEGTAWVTTPYQLACGISQGLADNAVISRVSGELWDLDRPLEQDCSLEILRFDNDDAQAVYWHSSAHILGEAMESYYGGCLCYGPPIENGFYYDMYLDGQKGVSSTEFGELETLCKTVIKDKQPFERLEVRKDTLLEMFTYNKFKCRILNEKVSTPTTTVYRCGPLIDLCRGPHVRHTGKIKAMKIYKNSSTYWEGRSDMETLQRIYGISFPDSKMLKEWERFQEEAKNRDHRKIGKDQELFFFHDLSPGSCFFLPSGAYIYNTLTEFIREEYWRRGFQEVASPNIYNSKLWETSGHWQHYSENMFSFPVEDDIFALKPMNCPGHCLMFSHRPRSWRELPLRLADFGVLHRNELSGTLTGLTRVRRFQQDDAHIFCTMEQIESEMKGCLDFLRCVYDVFGFSFQLHLSTRPEKYLGDISVWNQAEKQLENSLNEFGEPWKLNPGDGAFYGPKIDIKIKDAIGRYHQCATIQLDFQLPIRFNLTFVGKDGDDKGRPVIIHRAILGSVERMIAILTENYAGKWPLWLSPRQVMFVPVNPSCEEYAKKVCKQFVEAGFMADADLDSGCLLNKKIRNAQLAQYNFILVVGEKEKMTDSVNVRTRDNKVHGELPVAEVLARLTLLKQARCRNAEEEF
;
A
#
# COMPACT_ATOMS: atom_id res chain seq x y z
N MET A 1 -27.12 18.38 -19.10
CA MET A 1 -27.51 17.75 -17.81
C MET A 1 -27.20 18.67 -16.63
N ALA A 2 -26.14 19.47 -16.70
CA ALA A 2 -25.74 20.41 -15.65
C ALA A 2 -26.87 21.39 -15.25
N GLU A 3 -27.62 21.96 -16.20
CA GLU A 3 -28.74 22.87 -15.90
C GLU A 3 -29.86 22.21 -15.08
N CYS A 4 -30.18 20.95 -15.36
CA CYS A 4 -31.19 20.19 -14.62
C CYS A 4 -30.72 19.89 -13.17
N LEU A 5 -29.43 19.57 -13.00
CA LEU A 5 -28.82 19.37 -11.68
C LEU A 5 -28.75 20.70 -10.89
N ALA A 6 -28.47 21.82 -11.56
CA ALA A 6 -28.48 23.14 -10.94
C ALA A 6 -29.88 23.55 -10.46
N ALA A 7 -30.93 23.29 -11.25
CA ALA A 7 -32.31 23.55 -10.85
C ALA A 7 -32.75 22.68 -9.64
N ARG A 8 -32.37 21.39 -9.62
CA ARG A 8 -32.64 20.50 -8.48
C ARG A 8 -31.88 20.94 -7.22
N LEU A 9 -30.65 21.42 -7.39
CA LEU A 9 -29.83 21.95 -6.30
C LEU A 9 -30.46 23.19 -5.68
N ALA A 10 -30.93 24.15 -6.48
CA ALA A 10 -31.61 25.34 -6.00
C ALA A 10 -32.90 25.00 -5.21
N ALA A 11 -33.73 24.08 -5.73
CA ALA A 11 -34.93 23.61 -5.02
C ALA A 11 -34.60 22.90 -3.69
N GLN A 12 -33.52 22.12 -3.65
CA GLN A 12 -33.04 21.44 -2.44
C GLN A 12 -32.54 22.45 -1.39
N GLU A 13 -31.88 23.53 -1.81
CA GLU A 13 -31.43 24.62 -0.92
C GLU A 13 -32.60 25.38 -0.29
N GLU A 14 -33.64 25.68 -1.08
CA GLU A 14 -34.86 26.32 -0.61
C GLU A 14 -35.59 25.45 0.43
N GLN A 15 -35.67 24.14 0.19
CA GLN A 15 -36.27 23.19 1.13
C GLN A 15 -35.51 23.12 2.46
N ILE A 16 -34.17 23.14 2.43
CA ILE A 16 -33.33 23.20 3.63
C ILE A 16 -33.52 24.51 4.38
N GLN A 17 -33.63 25.65 3.68
CA GLN A 17 -33.89 26.94 4.30
C GLN A 17 -35.27 27.01 4.96
N HIS A 18 -36.29 26.38 4.37
CA HIS A 18 -37.61 26.25 5.00
C HIS A 18 -37.55 25.42 6.27
N LEU A 19 -37.02 24.19 6.18
CA LEU A 19 -36.93 23.29 7.34
C LEU A 19 -36.06 23.86 8.46
N THR A 20 -34.99 24.61 8.12
CA THR A 20 -34.13 25.26 9.11
C THR A 20 -34.87 26.37 9.86
N ARG A 21 -35.72 27.15 9.17
CA ARG A 21 -36.57 28.17 9.81
C ARG A 21 -37.60 27.53 10.74
N GLU A 22 -38.19 26.42 10.33
CA GLU A 22 -39.17 25.66 11.13
C GLU A 22 -38.55 25.05 12.39
N ILE A 23 -37.36 24.44 12.28
CA ILE A 23 -36.58 23.94 13.43
C ILE A 23 -36.24 25.07 14.41
N SER A 24 -35.85 26.25 13.91
CA SER A 24 -35.56 27.41 14.77
C SER A 24 -36.82 27.92 15.48
N SER A 25 -37.95 28.01 14.78
CA SER A 25 -39.23 28.44 15.38
C SER A 25 -39.70 27.48 16.48
N LEU A 26 -39.56 26.17 16.29
CA LEU A 26 -39.91 25.16 17.30
C LEU A 26 -38.94 25.18 18.49
N ARG A 27 -37.67 25.49 18.25
CA ARG A 27 -36.66 25.67 19.31
C ARG A 27 -36.95 26.91 20.17
N ASP A 28 -37.33 28.02 19.55
CA ASP A 28 -37.60 29.29 20.24
C ASP A 28 -38.94 29.26 20.99
N GLY A 29 -39.96 28.56 20.46
CA GLY A 29 -41.23 28.33 21.15
C GLY A 29 -41.10 27.50 22.43
N LEU A 30 -40.07 26.65 22.55
CA LEU A 30 -39.76 25.87 23.76
C LEU A 30 -39.08 26.70 24.86
N ASN A 31 -38.53 27.88 24.55
CA ASN A 31 -37.78 28.73 25.48
C ASN A 31 -38.61 29.86 26.11
N GLY A 32 -39.92 29.95 25.82
CA GLY A 32 -40.77 31.10 26.14
C GLY A 32 -41.47 31.14 27.51
N GLY A 33 -41.12 30.29 28.49
CA GLY A 33 -41.76 30.24 29.81
C GLY A 33 -40.78 30.06 30.98
N PRO A 34 -41.10 30.56 32.20
CA PRO A 34 -40.14 30.54 33.31
C PRO A 34 -40.18 29.19 34.04
N ILE A 35 -39.27 28.26 33.70
CA ILE A 35 -39.03 27.03 34.49
C ILE A 35 -37.51 26.75 34.62
N PRO A 36 -37.01 26.27 35.78
CA PRO A 36 -35.57 26.17 36.07
C PRO A 36 -34.88 25.02 35.32
N SER A 37 -33.57 25.19 35.12
CA SER A 37 -32.63 24.28 34.47
C SER A 37 -32.58 22.87 35.10
N CYS A 38 -33.41 21.95 34.64
CA CYS A 38 -33.14 20.51 34.65
C CYS A 38 -34.07 19.79 33.66
N ALA A 39 -33.49 19.01 32.73
CA ALA A 39 -34.16 18.17 31.73
C ALA A 39 -35.04 18.89 30.67
N LEU A 40 -34.41 19.43 29.62
CA LEU A 40 -35.10 19.69 28.34
C LEU A 40 -35.24 18.36 27.58
N SER A 41 -36.38 17.70 27.70
CA SER A 41 -36.75 16.62 26.77
C SER A 41 -37.01 17.22 25.40
N ILE A 42 -36.13 16.97 24.43
CA ILE A 42 -36.31 17.32 23.02
C ILE A 42 -37.57 16.61 22.52
N SER A 43 -38.51 17.33 21.90
CA SER A 43 -39.72 16.70 21.37
C SER A 43 -39.35 15.73 20.22
N PRO A 44 -39.98 14.54 20.11
CA PRO A 44 -39.73 13.61 19.02
C PRO A 44 -39.90 14.24 17.62
N GLU A 45 -40.75 15.26 17.53
CA GLU A 45 -41.00 16.04 16.32
C GLU A 45 -39.79 16.91 15.93
N LEU A 46 -39.11 17.53 16.90
CA LEU A 46 -37.88 18.30 16.66
C LEU A 46 -36.71 17.38 16.26
N GLU A 47 -36.62 16.17 16.82
CA GLU A 47 -35.65 15.14 16.45
C GLU A 47 -35.86 14.64 15.01
N SER A 48 -37.13 14.40 14.64
CA SER A 48 -37.54 13.98 13.30
C SER A 48 -37.20 15.05 12.26
N LEU A 49 -37.54 16.32 12.52
CA LEU A 49 -37.21 17.43 11.63
C LEU A 49 -35.69 17.66 11.50
N ARG A 50 -34.92 17.47 12.58
CA ARG A 50 -33.44 17.53 12.53
C ARG A 50 -32.87 16.42 11.65
N THR A 51 -33.36 15.20 11.80
CA THR A 51 -32.94 14.05 11.00
C THR A 51 -33.31 14.24 9.52
N GLU A 52 -34.47 14.82 9.23
CA GLU A 52 -34.88 15.16 7.86
C GLU A 52 -34.04 16.29 7.26
N ASN A 53 -33.72 17.34 8.04
CA ASN A 53 -32.81 18.42 7.62
C ASN A 53 -31.41 17.86 7.29
N GLU A 54 -30.90 16.93 8.10
CA GLU A 54 -29.61 16.27 7.88
C GLU A 54 -29.62 15.43 6.58
N LYS A 55 -30.67 14.64 6.34
CA LYS A 55 -30.86 13.90 5.08
C LYS A 55 -30.92 14.81 3.86
N LEU A 56 -31.59 15.96 3.95
CA LEU A 56 -31.67 16.93 2.87
C LEU A 56 -30.32 17.60 2.60
N ARG A 57 -29.55 17.95 3.65
CA ARG A 57 -28.18 18.47 3.53
C ARG A 57 -27.22 17.45 2.90
N TYR A 58 -27.38 16.17 3.24
CA TYR A 58 -26.62 15.08 2.63
C TYR A 58 -26.92 14.95 1.12
N ARG A 59 -28.20 15.02 0.72
CA ARG A 59 -28.60 15.03 -0.70
C ARG A 59 -28.08 16.27 -1.44
N LEU A 60 -28.08 17.44 -0.80
CA LEU A 60 -27.53 18.68 -1.37
C LEU A 60 -26.04 18.54 -1.70
N LEU A 61 -25.26 17.90 -0.81
CA LEU A 61 -23.84 17.62 -1.03
C LEU A 61 -23.62 16.73 -2.27
N HIS A 62 -24.44 15.70 -2.45
CA HIS A 62 -24.37 14.83 -3.62
C HIS A 62 -24.77 15.54 -4.92
N LEU A 63 -25.80 16.40 -4.89
CA LEU A 63 -26.18 17.22 -6.04
C LEU A 63 -25.08 18.21 -6.43
N ARG A 64 -24.39 18.81 -5.46
CA ARG A 64 -23.23 19.70 -5.70
C ARG A 64 -22.08 18.96 -6.38
N ARG A 65 -21.75 17.75 -5.90
CA ARG A 65 -20.72 16.89 -6.51
C ARG A 65 -21.10 16.47 -7.93
N GLY A 66 -22.37 16.07 -8.14
CA GLY A 66 -22.88 15.71 -9.46
C GLY A 66 -22.84 16.87 -10.46
N LEU A 67 -23.23 18.07 -10.03
CA LEU A 67 -23.16 19.27 -10.87
C LEU A 67 -21.71 19.62 -11.22
N GLN A 68 -20.80 19.54 -10.27
CA GLN A 68 -19.37 19.80 -10.50
C GLN A 68 -18.77 18.81 -11.51
N ALA A 69 -19.05 17.52 -11.37
CA ALA A 69 -18.59 16.49 -12.31
C ALA A 69 -19.12 16.74 -13.74
N GLU A 70 -20.39 17.13 -13.88
CA GLU A 70 -21.00 17.40 -15.19
C GLU A 70 -20.38 18.65 -15.85
N LEU A 71 -20.13 19.71 -15.08
CA LEU A 71 -19.45 20.93 -15.55
C LEU A 71 -17.99 20.67 -15.97
N GLU A 72 -17.29 19.77 -15.27
CA GLU A 72 -15.95 19.32 -15.64
C GLU A 72 -15.96 18.51 -16.95
N LEU A 73 -16.96 17.66 -17.15
CA LEU A 73 -17.21 16.92 -18.39
C LEU A 73 -17.51 17.85 -19.57
N GLU A 74 -18.33 18.89 -19.36
CA GLU A 74 -18.60 19.91 -20.37
C GLU A 74 -17.33 20.71 -20.73
N ARG A 75 -16.50 21.07 -19.74
CA ARG A 75 -15.19 21.71 -19.98
C ARG A 75 -14.20 20.82 -20.71
N ALA A 76 -14.21 19.51 -20.44
CA ALA A 76 -13.36 18.55 -21.13
C ALA A 76 -13.78 18.38 -22.61
N ARG A 77 -15.09 18.39 -22.88
CA ARG A 77 -15.64 18.37 -24.26
C ARG A 77 -15.37 19.66 -25.03
N GLY A 78 -15.29 20.81 -24.35
CA GLY A 78 -14.95 22.10 -24.97
C GLY A 78 -13.48 22.25 -25.39
N LYS A 79 -12.57 21.41 -24.88
CA LYS A 79 -11.13 21.46 -25.20
C LYS A 79 -10.72 20.62 -26.42
N SER A 80 -11.64 19.90 -27.04
CA SER A 80 -11.38 19.02 -28.20
C SER A 80 -11.81 19.62 -29.55
N GLN A 81 -11.49 20.89 -29.80
CA GLN A 81 -11.50 21.46 -31.17
C GLN A 81 -10.10 22.02 -31.51
N PRO A 82 -9.52 21.75 -32.69
CA PRO A 82 -8.17 22.16 -33.02
C PRO A 82 -8.12 23.60 -33.53
N ALA A 83 -7.35 24.45 -32.86
CA ALA A 83 -7.02 25.79 -33.34
C ALA A 83 -5.99 25.73 -34.49
N ALA A 84 -6.26 26.49 -35.54
CA ALA A 84 -5.49 26.57 -36.78
C ALA A 84 -4.08 27.16 -36.62
N LYS A 85 -3.14 26.67 -37.43
CA LYS A 85 -1.76 27.17 -37.56
C LYS A 85 -1.73 28.47 -38.39
N PRO A 86 -0.79 29.41 -38.11
CA PRO A 86 -0.38 30.39 -39.09
C PRO A 86 0.98 30.06 -39.73
N ASP A 87 1.12 30.55 -40.96
CA ASP A 87 2.11 30.25 -41.98
C ASP A 87 3.56 30.69 -41.70
N LYS A 88 4.49 30.05 -42.42
CA LYS A 88 5.89 30.48 -42.60
C LYS A 88 6.11 30.98 -44.02
N ALA A 89 6.79 32.13 -44.18
CA ALA A 89 7.71 32.44 -45.29
C ALA A 89 8.60 33.67 -44.94
N PRO A 90 9.69 34.01 -45.69
CA PRO A 90 11.07 33.93 -45.18
C PRO A 90 11.88 35.25 -45.30
N ALA A 91 13.05 35.35 -44.65
CA ALA A 91 14.07 36.38 -44.98
C ALA A 91 15.50 36.02 -44.53
N ASN A 92 16.47 36.44 -45.36
CA ASN A 92 17.91 36.18 -45.40
C ASN A 92 18.78 37.13 -44.53
N ASN A 93 20.01 36.66 -44.21
CA ASN A 93 21.30 37.37 -44.06
C ASN A 93 21.43 38.46 -42.96
N THR A 94 22.55 38.69 -42.24
CA THR A 94 24.00 38.64 -42.56
C THR A 94 24.83 38.91 -41.29
N SER A 95 26.13 38.49 -41.29
CA SER A 95 27.33 39.09 -40.63
C SER A 95 27.37 39.29 -39.09
N ASP A 96 28.46 39.21 -38.33
CA ASP A 96 29.87 38.80 -38.47
C ASP A 96 30.50 38.99 -37.05
N GLN A 97 31.73 38.52 -36.88
CA GLN A 97 32.74 38.88 -35.87
C GLN A 97 33.10 37.91 -34.73
N ARG A 98 34.43 37.80 -34.61
CA ARG A 98 35.26 36.80 -33.95
C ARG A 98 36.04 37.43 -32.79
N ARG A 99 36.23 36.60 -31.73
CA ARG A 99 37.43 36.43 -30.85
C ARG A 99 37.73 37.50 -29.76
N PRO A 100 38.55 37.17 -28.73
CA PRO A 100 38.75 35.87 -28.05
C PRO A 100 38.94 35.96 -26.50
N ASN A 101 39.04 34.80 -25.85
CA ASN A 101 39.99 34.37 -24.81
C ASN A 101 39.44 33.77 -23.50
N ASN A 102 39.84 32.49 -23.34
CA ASN A 102 40.36 31.82 -22.15
C ASN A 102 39.47 31.60 -20.91
N ARG A 103 39.14 30.31 -20.69
CA ARG A 103 39.56 29.60 -19.47
C ARG A 103 39.42 28.08 -19.60
N ALA A 104 40.59 27.44 -19.62
CA ALA A 104 40.97 26.13 -19.09
C ALA A 104 39.93 24.98 -19.12
N ASP A 105 40.18 24.06 -20.05
CA ASP A 105 39.75 22.66 -20.00
C ASP A 105 40.27 21.97 -18.73
N ASN A 106 39.34 21.44 -17.92
CA ASN A 106 39.62 20.33 -17.02
C ASN A 106 38.78 19.13 -17.48
N LYS A 107 39.23 18.49 -18.56
CA LYS A 107 38.72 17.20 -19.01
C LYS A 107 39.17 16.13 -18.01
N VAL A 108 38.26 15.72 -17.14
CA VAL A 108 38.33 14.39 -16.52
C VAL A 108 38.01 13.40 -17.63
N GLY A 109 39.06 12.80 -18.19
CA GLY A 109 38.94 11.74 -19.18
C GLY A 109 38.19 10.56 -18.59
N VAL A 110 37.02 10.26 -19.17
CA VAL A 110 36.36 8.96 -18.98
C VAL A 110 37.29 7.91 -19.58
N ARG A 111 37.96 7.14 -18.72
CA ARG A 111 38.66 5.91 -19.11
C ARG A 111 37.59 4.88 -19.48
N THR A 112 37.33 4.72 -20.76
CA THR A 112 36.72 3.50 -21.31
C THR A 112 37.76 2.38 -21.23
N GLY A 113 37.93 1.79 -20.04
CA GLY A 113 38.69 0.56 -19.84
C GLY A 113 37.76 -0.64 -19.94
N GLU A 114 38.23 -1.74 -20.52
CA GLU A 114 37.51 -3.01 -20.70
C GLU A 114 36.91 -3.54 -19.39
N VAL A 115 35.57 -3.62 -19.31
CA VAL A 115 34.79 -4.00 -18.11
C VAL A 115 34.16 -5.40 -18.23
N LYS A 116 34.89 -6.35 -18.79
CA LYS A 116 34.55 -7.79 -18.66
C LYS A 116 35.61 -8.43 -17.77
N LEU A 117 35.28 -9.52 -17.07
CA LEU A 117 36.31 -10.39 -16.49
C LEU A 117 37.40 -10.60 -17.54
N LYS A 118 38.67 -10.34 -17.19
CA LYS A 118 39.82 -10.45 -18.10
C LYS A 118 39.90 -11.82 -18.80
N THR A 119 39.28 -12.83 -18.19
CA THR A 119 39.10 -14.18 -18.72
C THR A 119 37.69 -14.67 -18.39
N SER A 120 36.92 -15.07 -19.41
CA SER A 120 35.62 -15.73 -19.24
C SER A 120 35.78 -17.01 -18.40
N PRO A 121 34.88 -17.31 -17.43
CA PRO A 121 34.97 -18.53 -16.66
C PRO A 121 35.01 -19.80 -17.53
N ALA A 122 35.91 -20.73 -17.21
CA ALA A 122 36.16 -21.93 -18.02
C ALA A 122 34.93 -22.84 -18.18
N TYR A 123 34.00 -22.82 -17.22
CA TYR A 123 32.78 -23.63 -17.26
C TYR A 123 31.82 -23.20 -18.38
N ILE A 124 31.86 -21.95 -18.86
CA ILE A 124 30.93 -21.45 -19.87
C ILE A 124 31.09 -22.21 -21.19
N ALA A 125 32.34 -22.46 -21.61
CA ALA A 125 32.62 -23.18 -22.85
C ALA A 125 32.14 -24.64 -22.79
N GLY A 126 32.39 -25.33 -21.68
CA GLY A 126 31.93 -26.70 -21.46
C GLY A 126 30.40 -26.81 -21.44
N ARG A 127 29.74 -25.89 -20.71
CA ARG A 127 28.28 -25.80 -20.62
C ARG A 127 27.62 -25.59 -21.98
N LEU A 128 28.17 -24.68 -22.80
CA LEU A 128 27.66 -24.39 -24.14
C LEU A 128 27.84 -25.56 -25.10
N SER A 129 29.01 -26.23 -25.08
CA SER A 129 29.25 -27.42 -25.91
C SER A 129 28.24 -28.53 -25.63
N LEU A 130 27.98 -28.81 -24.34
CA LEU A 130 26.98 -29.78 -23.93
C LEU A 130 25.57 -29.37 -24.37
N TYR A 131 25.20 -28.10 -24.22
CA TYR A 131 23.90 -27.59 -24.67
C TYR A 131 23.72 -27.74 -26.19
N GLU A 132 24.74 -27.42 -26.98
CA GLU A 132 24.68 -27.54 -28.45
C GLU A 132 24.47 -29.00 -28.90
N GLN A 133 25.09 -29.96 -28.20
CA GLN A 133 24.83 -31.38 -28.44
C GLN A 133 23.37 -31.74 -28.16
N LEU A 134 22.87 -31.39 -26.97
CA LEU A 134 21.50 -31.72 -26.56
C LEU A 134 20.45 -31.01 -27.44
N LYS A 135 20.74 -29.79 -27.88
CA LYS A 135 19.87 -29.02 -28.78
C LYS A 135 19.73 -29.71 -30.13
N LYS A 136 20.83 -30.21 -30.70
CA LYS A 136 20.78 -30.99 -31.96
C LYS A 136 19.92 -32.24 -31.83
N GLU A 137 20.03 -32.95 -30.71
CA GLU A 137 19.21 -34.14 -30.44
C GLU A 137 17.71 -33.78 -30.31
N SER A 138 17.40 -32.71 -29.58
CA SER A 138 16.02 -32.20 -29.43
C SER A 138 15.43 -31.73 -30.76
N ASP A 139 16.19 -31.01 -31.57
CA ASP A 139 15.73 -30.50 -32.87
C ASP A 139 15.45 -31.63 -33.85
N ALA A 140 16.29 -32.68 -33.83
CA ALA A 140 16.04 -33.88 -34.62
C ALA A 140 14.75 -34.60 -34.18
N LEU A 141 14.45 -34.63 -32.87
CA LEU A 141 13.20 -35.20 -32.36
C LEU A 141 11.98 -34.36 -32.75
N GLN A 142 12.07 -33.03 -32.61
CA GLN A 142 10.99 -32.12 -33.01
C GLN A 142 10.72 -32.21 -34.52
N ALA A 143 11.77 -32.27 -35.36
CA ALA A 143 11.62 -32.43 -36.81
C ALA A 143 10.92 -33.74 -37.18
N ARG A 144 11.17 -34.83 -36.45
CA ARG A 144 10.45 -36.11 -36.65
C ARG A 144 8.97 -36.00 -36.32
N ARG A 145 8.62 -35.33 -35.21
CA ARG A 145 7.21 -35.10 -34.84
C ARG A 145 6.51 -34.17 -35.84
N ALA A 146 7.17 -33.11 -36.27
CA ALA A 146 6.67 -32.19 -37.29
C ALA A 146 6.40 -32.89 -38.64
N ALA A 147 7.18 -33.92 -39.00
CA ALA A 147 6.99 -34.66 -40.24
C ALA A 147 5.65 -35.43 -40.30
N GLU A 148 4.99 -35.68 -39.17
CA GLU A 148 3.67 -36.30 -39.13
C GLU A 148 2.57 -35.39 -39.73
N ASN A 149 2.83 -34.07 -39.86
CA ASN A 149 1.94 -33.08 -40.46
C ASN A 149 0.47 -33.19 -39.99
N LYS A 150 0.26 -33.52 -38.71
CA LYS A 150 -1.08 -33.69 -38.14
C LYS A 150 -1.79 -32.33 -38.12
N PRO A 151 -2.99 -32.19 -38.74
CA PRO A 151 -3.75 -30.96 -38.68
C PRO A 151 -4.26 -30.72 -37.26
N ILE A 152 -4.27 -29.45 -36.84
CA ILE A 152 -4.82 -29.01 -35.56
C ILE A 152 -5.72 -27.80 -35.75
N THR A 153 -6.68 -27.63 -34.84
CA THR A 153 -7.57 -26.47 -34.78
C THR A 153 -7.19 -25.59 -33.60
N VAL A 154 -6.97 -24.30 -33.86
CA VAL A 154 -6.64 -23.30 -32.85
C VAL A 154 -7.80 -22.32 -32.69
N GLU A 155 -8.39 -22.25 -31.51
CA GLU A 155 -9.49 -21.33 -31.19
C GLU A 155 -8.95 -20.02 -30.60
N LEU A 156 -9.31 -18.89 -31.21
CA LEU A 156 -8.94 -17.55 -30.76
C LEU A 156 -9.99 -16.97 -29.79
N PRO A 157 -9.69 -15.90 -29.04
CA PRO A 157 -10.59 -15.37 -28.01
C PRO A 157 -11.92 -14.81 -28.54
N ASP A 158 -11.99 -14.50 -29.83
CA ASP A 158 -13.21 -14.08 -30.54
C ASP A 158 -14.08 -15.27 -31.01
N GLY A 159 -13.69 -16.50 -30.70
CA GLY A 159 -14.33 -17.74 -31.14
C GLY A 159 -13.95 -18.16 -32.56
N CYS A 160 -13.05 -17.42 -33.24
CA CYS A 160 -12.56 -17.78 -34.56
C CYS A 160 -11.67 -19.02 -34.47
N LYS A 161 -11.84 -19.96 -35.42
CA LYS A 161 -11.04 -21.18 -35.51
C LYS A 161 -10.07 -21.08 -36.67
N VAL A 162 -8.78 -21.22 -36.38
CA VAL A 162 -7.69 -21.16 -37.35
C VAL A 162 -7.07 -22.55 -37.49
N GLU A 163 -6.84 -22.98 -38.72
CA GLU A 163 -6.14 -24.25 -38.98
C GLU A 163 -4.63 -24.09 -38.79
N GLY A 164 -4.02 -25.10 -38.18
CA GLY A 164 -2.57 -25.20 -38.01
C GLY A 164 -2.08 -26.63 -38.20
N THR A 165 -0.78 -26.81 -38.04
CA THR A 165 -0.12 -28.12 -38.11
C THR A 165 0.65 -28.37 -36.82
N ALA A 166 0.38 -29.51 -36.17
CA ALA A 166 1.05 -29.89 -34.93
C ALA A 166 2.57 -29.91 -35.10
N TRP A 167 3.30 -29.45 -34.09
CA TRP A 167 4.76 -29.34 -34.05
C TRP A 167 5.37 -28.40 -35.10
N VAL A 168 4.56 -27.65 -35.86
CA VAL A 168 5.00 -26.70 -36.89
C VAL A 168 4.46 -25.29 -36.59
N THR A 169 3.15 -25.16 -36.41
CA THR A 169 2.49 -23.88 -36.18
C THR A 169 2.84 -23.33 -34.80
N THR A 170 3.28 -22.08 -34.72
CA THR A 170 3.58 -21.41 -33.44
C THR A 170 2.60 -20.27 -33.15
N PRO A 171 2.39 -19.91 -31.86
CA PRO A 171 1.63 -18.72 -31.49
C PRO A 171 2.11 -17.44 -32.20
N TYR A 172 3.43 -17.30 -32.39
CA TYR A 172 3.99 -16.14 -33.09
C TYR A 172 3.56 -16.08 -34.56
N GLN A 173 3.57 -17.21 -35.28
CA GLN A 173 3.13 -17.27 -36.67
C GLN A 173 1.66 -16.88 -36.80
N LEU A 174 0.81 -17.36 -35.88
CA LEU A 174 -0.61 -16.99 -35.83
C LEU A 174 -0.79 -15.50 -35.53
N ALA A 175 -0.02 -14.95 -34.59
CA ALA A 175 -0.05 -13.51 -34.29
C ALA A 175 0.35 -12.66 -35.51
N CYS A 176 1.38 -13.07 -36.26
CA CYS A 176 1.77 -12.41 -37.53
C CYS A 176 0.66 -12.47 -38.58
N GLY A 177 -0.05 -13.60 -38.66
CA GLY A 177 -1.20 -13.78 -39.56
C GLY A 177 -2.37 -12.85 -39.22
N ILE A 178 -2.57 -12.52 -37.95
CA ILE A 178 -3.58 -11.55 -37.51
C ILE A 178 -3.12 -10.12 -37.82
N SER A 179 -1.96 -9.70 -37.30
CA SER A 179 -1.32 -8.43 -37.66
C SER A 179 0.12 -8.36 -37.16
N GLN A 180 0.98 -7.68 -37.93
CA GLN A 180 2.36 -7.43 -37.49
C GLN A 180 2.43 -6.63 -36.18
N GLY A 181 1.52 -5.67 -35.97
CA GLY A 181 1.44 -4.89 -34.74
C GLY A 181 1.13 -5.73 -33.50
N LEU A 182 0.29 -6.77 -33.63
CA LEU A 182 0.04 -7.71 -32.53
C LEU A 182 1.30 -8.55 -32.24
N ALA A 183 1.92 -9.12 -33.27
CA ALA A 183 3.13 -9.94 -33.12
C ALA A 183 4.32 -9.17 -32.50
N ASP A 184 4.51 -7.90 -32.90
CA ASP A 184 5.57 -7.04 -32.39
C ASP A 184 5.36 -6.66 -30.92
N ASN A 185 4.11 -6.50 -30.49
CA ASN A 185 3.75 -6.15 -29.10
C ASN A 185 3.46 -7.36 -28.21
N ALA A 186 3.36 -8.57 -28.78
CA ALA A 186 3.17 -9.80 -28.03
C ALA A 186 4.38 -10.07 -27.13
N VAL A 187 4.09 -10.38 -25.86
CA VAL A 187 5.09 -10.74 -24.84
C VAL A 187 5.14 -12.25 -24.71
N ILE A 188 3.98 -12.88 -24.53
CA ILE A 188 3.82 -14.32 -24.33
C ILE A 188 2.45 -14.80 -24.87
N SER A 189 2.22 -16.10 -24.93
CA SER A 189 0.90 -16.67 -25.24
C SER A 189 0.35 -17.52 -24.09
N ARG A 190 -0.97 -17.72 -24.06
CA ARG A 190 -1.65 -18.71 -23.23
C ARG A 190 -2.29 -19.75 -24.14
N VAL A 191 -1.94 -21.02 -23.95
CA VAL A 191 -2.41 -22.17 -24.73
C VAL A 191 -3.17 -23.10 -23.80
N SER A 192 -4.48 -23.24 -24.01
CA SER A 192 -5.38 -24.07 -23.18
C SER A 192 -5.27 -23.79 -21.67
N GLY A 193 -5.08 -22.52 -21.31
CA GLY A 193 -4.95 -22.06 -19.91
C GLY A 193 -3.52 -21.97 -19.39
N GLU A 194 -2.53 -22.55 -20.07
CA GLU A 194 -1.13 -22.55 -19.65
C GLU A 194 -0.29 -21.50 -20.40
N LEU A 195 0.67 -20.86 -19.72
CA LEU A 195 1.58 -19.92 -20.37
C LEU A 195 2.57 -20.66 -21.28
N TRP A 196 2.78 -20.14 -22.49
CA TRP A 196 3.45 -20.81 -23.58
C TRP A 196 4.33 -19.86 -24.39
N ASP A 197 5.58 -20.24 -24.66
CA ASP A 197 6.53 -19.43 -25.45
C ASP A 197 5.99 -19.18 -26.86
N LEU A 198 6.15 -17.95 -27.36
CA LEU A 198 5.61 -17.57 -28.67
C LEU A 198 6.19 -18.36 -29.84
N ASP A 199 7.44 -18.84 -29.71
CA ASP A 199 8.11 -19.66 -30.72
C ASP A 199 7.98 -21.18 -30.45
N ARG A 200 7.34 -21.60 -29.35
CA ARG A 200 7.13 -23.02 -29.07
C ARG A 200 5.98 -23.55 -29.94
N PRO A 201 6.20 -24.59 -30.77
CA PRO A 201 5.15 -25.14 -31.63
C PRO A 201 3.96 -25.68 -30.82
N LEU A 202 2.76 -25.55 -31.38
CA LEU A 202 1.54 -26.11 -30.83
C LEU A 202 1.50 -27.62 -31.09
N GLU A 203 1.13 -28.40 -30.08
CA GLU A 203 1.26 -29.87 -30.13
C GLU A 203 -0.07 -30.56 -30.51
N GLN A 204 -1.20 -29.89 -30.28
CA GLN A 204 -2.56 -30.40 -30.47
C GLN A 204 -3.57 -29.25 -30.57
N ASP A 205 -4.85 -29.59 -30.76
CA ASP A 205 -5.96 -28.64 -30.70
C ASP A 205 -5.96 -27.88 -29.38
N CYS A 206 -6.14 -26.57 -29.44
CA CYS A 206 -6.01 -25.70 -28.28
C CYS A 206 -6.74 -24.37 -28.45
N SER A 207 -7.00 -23.70 -27.32
CA SER A 207 -7.37 -22.29 -27.31
C SER A 207 -6.11 -21.43 -27.18
N LEU A 208 -5.99 -20.37 -27.97
CA LEU A 208 -4.83 -19.48 -27.98
C LEU A 208 -5.23 -18.04 -27.61
N GLU A 209 -4.53 -17.48 -26.62
CA GLU A 209 -4.58 -16.07 -26.28
C GLU A 209 -3.19 -15.45 -26.41
N ILE A 210 -3.08 -14.29 -27.06
CA ILE A 210 -1.83 -13.53 -27.16
C ILE A 210 -1.82 -12.45 -26.09
N LEU A 211 -0.88 -12.54 -25.15
CA LEU A 211 -0.76 -11.61 -24.03
C LEU A 211 0.28 -10.52 -24.33
N ARG A 212 -0.09 -9.28 -24.03
CA ARG A 212 0.79 -8.10 -24.12
C ARG A 212 1.16 -7.64 -22.72
N PHE A 213 2.02 -6.63 -22.63
CA PHE A 213 2.55 -6.12 -21.36
C PHE A 213 1.48 -5.50 -20.41
N ASP A 214 0.25 -5.30 -20.88
CA ASP A 214 -0.89 -4.85 -20.06
C ASP A 214 -1.50 -5.95 -19.18
N ASN A 215 -1.09 -7.21 -19.36
CA ASN A 215 -1.53 -8.35 -18.57
C ASN A 215 -0.49 -8.75 -17.50
N ASP A 216 -0.95 -9.07 -16.28
CA ASP A 216 -0.09 -9.40 -15.13
C ASP A 216 0.83 -10.62 -15.39
N ASP A 217 0.30 -11.68 -16.01
CA ASP A 217 1.09 -12.88 -16.34
C ASP A 217 2.19 -12.55 -17.37
N ALA A 218 1.87 -11.69 -18.34
CA ALA A 218 2.85 -11.22 -19.32
C ALA A 218 3.92 -10.33 -18.69
N GLN A 219 3.57 -9.46 -17.75
CA GLN A 219 4.54 -8.65 -17.00
C GLN A 219 5.51 -9.55 -16.21
N ALA A 220 4.98 -10.57 -15.53
CA ALA A 220 5.80 -11.54 -14.80
C ALA A 220 6.80 -12.26 -15.74
N VAL A 221 6.36 -12.76 -16.89
CA VAL A 221 7.25 -13.40 -17.89
C VAL A 221 8.27 -12.42 -18.46
N TYR A 222 7.86 -11.17 -18.70
CA TYR A 222 8.73 -10.12 -19.21
C TYR A 222 9.86 -9.77 -18.23
N TRP A 223 9.52 -9.61 -16.95
CA TRP A 223 10.49 -9.35 -15.89
C TRP A 223 11.35 -10.57 -15.59
N HIS A 224 10.80 -11.77 -15.68
CA HIS A 224 11.57 -12.99 -15.55
C HIS A 224 12.64 -13.12 -16.65
N SER A 225 12.29 -12.78 -17.89
CA SER A 225 13.25 -12.69 -19.00
C SER A 225 14.30 -11.61 -18.78
N SER A 226 13.93 -10.50 -18.15
CA SER A 226 14.86 -9.43 -17.78
C SER A 226 15.81 -9.86 -16.65
N ALA A 227 15.37 -10.73 -15.75
CA ALA A 227 16.22 -11.36 -14.75
C ALA A 227 17.33 -12.18 -15.41
N HIS A 228 17.03 -12.95 -16.46
CA HIS A 228 18.07 -13.70 -17.20
C HIS A 228 19.12 -12.78 -17.85
N ILE A 229 18.70 -11.65 -18.41
CA ILE A 229 19.63 -10.63 -18.94
C ILE A 229 20.56 -10.11 -17.84
N LEU A 230 20.01 -9.84 -16.65
CA LEU A 230 20.80 -9.45 -15.48
C LEU A 230 21.73 -10.58 -15.02
N GLY A 231 21.26 -11.83 -15.02
CA GLY A 231 22.04 -13.01 -14.68
C GLY A 231 23.27 -13.17 -15.58
N GLU A 232 23.11 -13.01 -16.89
CA GLU A 232 24.22 -13.03 -17.85
C GLU A 232 25.25 -11.92 -17.55
N ALA A 233 24.77 -10.71 -17.29
CA ALA A 233 25.63 -9.58 -16.93
C ALA A 233 26.38 -9.84 -15.61
N MET A 234 25.71 -10.41 -14.60
CA MET A 234 26.29 -10.76 -13.30
C MET A 234 27.32 -11.89 -13.41
N GLU A 235 27.03 -12.94 -14.17
CA GLU A 235 27.95 -14.06 -14.44
C GLU A 235 29.21 -13.53 -15.15
N SER A 236 29.04 -12.62 -16.12
CA SER A 236 30.15 -12.01 -16.88
C SER A 236 30.98 -11.01 -16.07
N TYR A 237 30.37 -10.27 -15.15
CA TYR A 237 31.02 -9.20 -14.38
C TYR A 237 31.68 -9.73 -13.11
N TYR A 238 30.94 -10.52 -12.31
CA TYR A 238 31.42 -10.99 -11.02
C TYR A 238 31.95 -12.43 -11.03
N GLY A 239 31.51 -13.28 -11.97
CA GLY A 239 31.90 -14.69 -12.04
C GLY A 239 31.34 -15.57 -10.92
N GLY A 240 30.34 -15.08 -10.17
CA GLY A 240 29.71 -15.81 -9.08
C GLY A 240 28.76 -16.93 -9.52
N CYS A 241 28.27 -17.70 -8.54
CA CYS A 241 27.27 -18.74 -8.77
C CYS A 241 25.86 -18.14 -8.72
N LEU A 242 25.19 -18.08 -9.87
CA LEU A 242 23.80 -17.67 -9.98
C LEU A 242 22.86 -18.63 -9.23
N CYS A 243 21.90 -18.09 -8.49
CA CYS A 243 20.96 -18.81 -7.65
C CYS A 243 19.52 -18.66 -8.17
N TYR A 244 18.74 -17.73 -7.61
CA TYR A 244 17.34 -17.50 -7.95
C TYR A 244 17.15 -16.17 -8.67
N GLY A 245 16.36 -16.16 -9.75
CA GLY A 245 16.01 -14.96 -10.52
C GLY A 245 14.52 -14.79 -10.82
N PRO A 246 13.63 -14.74 -9.81
CA PRO A 246 12.20 -14.66 -10.06
C PRO A 246 11.75 -13.25 -10.42
N PRO A 247 10.63 -13.11 -11.15
CA PRO A 247 9.91 -11.86 -11.20
C PRO A 247 9.29 -11.56 -9.82
N ILE A 248 9.07 -10.27 -9.55
CA ILE A 248 8.35 -9.77 -8.38
C ILE A 248 7.30 -8.75 -8.85
N GLU A 249 6.41 -8.35 -7.95
CA GLU A 249 5.52 -7.23 -8.20
C GLU A 249 6.37 -5.99 -8.55
N ASN A 250 6.15 -5.42 -9.73
CA ASN A 250 6.93 -4.29 -10.27
C ASN A 250 8.44 -4.57 -10.40
N GLY A 251 8.82 -5.70 -11.00
CA GLY A 251 10.19 -5.93 -11.47
C GLY A 251 10.70 -7.35 -11.25
N PHE A 252 11.98 -7.48 -10.95
CA PHE A 252 12.66 -8.75 -10.70
C PHE A 252 13.86 -8.54 -9.78
N TYR A 253 14.38 -9.64 -9.26
CA TYR A 253 15.73 -9.66 -8.68
C TYR A 253 16.51 -10.86 -9.19
N TYR A 254 17.82 -10.83 -8.97
CA TYR A 254 18.67 -12.00 -9.17
C TYR A 254 19.63 -12.17 -8.00
N ASP A 255 19.65 -13.37 -7.42
CA ASP A 255 20.56 -13.78 -6.35
C ASP A 255 21.80 -14.46 -6.91
N MET A 256 22.95 -14.09 -6.38
CA MET A 256 24.23 -14.67 -6.74
C MET A 256 25.09 -14.86 -5.49
N TYR A 257 25.74 -16.02 -5.43
CA TYR A 257 26.77 -16.28 -4.46
C TYR A 257 28.13 -15.84 -4.99
N LEU A 258 28.83 -15.04 -4.20
CA LEU A 258 30.21 -14.62 -4.46
C LEU A 258 31.12 -15.30 -3.46
N ASP A 259 32.23 -15.85 -3.95
CA ASP A 259 33.26 -16.44 -3.10
C ASP A 259 34.10 -15.33 -2.45
N GLY A 260 34.31 -15.40 -1.13
CA GLY A 260 34.98 -14.38 -0.31
C GLY A 260 34.11 -13.19 0.14
N GLN A 261 34.72 -12.18 0.78
CA GLN A 261 34.03 -11.00 1.33
C GLN A 261 33.65 -9.93 0.27
N LYS A 262 33.57 -10.28 -1.02
CA LYS A 262 33.19 -9.33 -2.06
C LYS A 262 31.66 -9.17 -2.07
N GLY A 263 31.19 -7.95 -1.86
CA GLY A 263 29.78 -7.57 -1.97
C GLY A 263 29.50 -6.78 -3.25
N VAL A 264 28.23 -6.65 -3.60
CA VAL A 264 27.77 -5.77 -4.69
C VAL A 264 27.66 -4.34 -4.15
N SER A 265 28.14 -3.35 -4.90
CA SER A 265 28.01 -1.93 -4.55
C SER A 265 27.11 -1.18 -5.54
N SER A 266 26.38 -0.17 -5.06
CA SER A 266 25.56 0.70 -5.92
C SER A 266 26.38 1.51 -6.94
N THR A 267 27.70 1.65 -6.72
CA THR A 267 28.62 2.28 -7.67
C THR A 267 28.79 1.47 -8.96
N GLU A 268 28.51 0.17 -8.93
CA GLU A 268 28.70 -0.77 -10.05
C GLU A 268 27.46 -0.85 -10.96
N PHE A 269 26.32 -0.26 -10.56
CA PHE A 269 25.06 -0.35 -11.31
C PHE A 269 25.18 0.15 -12.74
N GLY A 270 25.90 1.25 -12.98
CA GLY A 270 26.08 1.79 -14.33
C GLY A 270 26.85 0.85 -15.27
N GLU A 271 27.79 0.08 -14.73
CA GLU A 271 28.57 -0.90 -15.50
C GLU A 271 27.72 -2.13 -15.83
N LEU A 272 26.98 -2.66 -14.85
CA LEU A 272 26.02 -3.76 -15.06
C LEU A 272 24.92 -3.40 -16.06
N GLU A 273 24.36 -2.19 -15.97
CA GLU A 273 23.37 -1.71 -16.94
C GLU A 273 23.93 -1.61 -18.35
N THR A 274 25.22 -1.25 -18.49
CA THR A 274 25.90 -1.19 -19.79
C THR A 274 26.08 -2.59 -20.40
N LEU A 275 26.41 -3.59 -19.57
CA LEU A 275 26.44 -4.99 -20.00
C LEU A 275 25.05 -5.48 -20.41
N CYS A 276 24.01 -5.22 -19.60
CA CYS A 276 22.63 -5.58 -19.94
C CYS A 276 22.18 -4.94 -21.26
N LYS A 277 22.53 -3.67 -21.51
CA LYS A 277 22.25 -2.99 -22.78
C LYS A 277 22.93 -3.65 -23.97
N THR A 278 24.12 -4.21 -23.77
CA THR A 278 24.84 -4.98 -24.81
C THR A 278 24.07 -6.26 -25.14
N VAL A 279 23.69 -7.04 -24.12
CA VAL A 279 22.88 -8.27 -24.27
C VAL A 279 21.54 -7.99 -24.97
N ILE A 280 20.88 -6.89 -24.62
CA ILE A 280 19.62 -6.45 -25.26
C ILE A 280 19.84 -6.10 -26.74
N LYS A 281 20.93 -5.40 -27.06
CA LYS A 281 21.27 -4.99 -28.43
C LYS A 281 21.56 -6.19 -29.33
N ASP A 282 22.15 -7.25 -28.77
CA ASP A 282 22.48 -8.49 -29.47
C ASP A 282 21.24 -9.29 -29.87
N LYS A 283 20.06 -8.99 -29.30
CA LYS A 283 18.78 -9.67 -29.55
C LYS A 283 18.90 -11.19 -29.45
N GLN A 284 19.60 -11.66 -28.42
CA GLN A 284 19.82 -13.07 -28.18
C GLN A 284 18.47 -13.79 -28.01
N PRO A 285 18.23 -14.92 -28.71
CA PRO A 285 17.00 -15.69 -28.57
C PRO A 285 16.97 -16.43 -27.23
N PHE A 286 15.76 -16.63 -26.70
CA PHE A 286 15.54 -17.54 -25.57
C PHE A 286 15.22 -18.94 -26.11
N GLU A 287 16.14 -19.88 -25.90
CA GLU A 287 16.04 -21.24 -26.44
C GLU A 287 15.69 -22.22 -25.31
N ARG A 288 14.46 -22.75 -25.35
CA ARG A 288 13.98 -23.76 -24.40
C ARG A 288 14.49 -25.15 -24.76
N LEU A 289 14.91 -25.91 -23.75
CA LEU A 289 15.26 -27.32 -23.89
C LEU A 289 14.76 -28.11 -22.67
N GLU A 290 14.21 -29.30 -22.90
CA GLU A 290 13.88 -30.25 -21.83
C GLU A 290 14.97 -31.31 -21.74
N VAL A 291 15.57 -31.47 -20.55
CA VAL A 291 16.78 -32.26 -20.34
C VAL A 291 16.63 -33.16 -19.12
N ARG A 292 17.29 -34.32 -19.14
CA ARG A 292 17.33 -35.25 -18.01
C ARG A 292 18.08 -34.65 -16.83
N LYS A 293 17.60 -34.95 -15.62
CA LYS A 293 18.18 -34.45 -14.37
C LYS A 293 19.69 -34.76 -14.24
N ASP A 294 20.11 -35.97 -14.60
CA ASP A 294 21.52 -36.41 -14.48
C ASP A 294 22.46 -35.58 -15.37
N THR A 295 22.05 -35.31 -16.61
CA THR A 295 22.82 -34.46 -17.54
C THR A 295 22.90 -33.01 -17.06
N LEU A 296 21.85 -32.52 -16.39
CA LEU A 296 21.86 -31.17 -15.80
C LEU A 296 22.77 -31.09 -14.57
N LEU A 297 22.84 -32.14 -13.77
CA LEU A 297 23.79 -32.21 -12.66
C LEU A 297 25.24 -32.16 -13.17
N GLU A 298 25.55 -32.85 -14.27
CA GLU A 298 26.84 -32.74 -14.95
C GLU A 298 27.09 -31.31 -15.46
N MET A 299 26.12 -30.74 -16.18
CA MET A 299 26.20 -29.39 -16.75
C MET A 299 26.48 -28.31 -15.70
N PHE A 300 25.85 -28.41 -14.52
CA PHE A 300 25.93 -27.42 -13.45
C PHE A 300 26.88 -27.81 -12.31
N THR A 301 27.77 -28.78 -12.51
CA THR A 301 28.72 -29.25 -11.47
C THR A 301 29.48 -28.11 -10.77
N TYR A 302 29.79 -27.04 -11.50
CA TYR A 302 30.50 -25.87 -10.98
C TYR A 302 29.64 -24.98 -10.04
N ASN A 303 28.31 -25.11 -10.08
CA ASN A 303 27.37 -24.29 -9.32
C ASN A 303 26.59 -25.16 -8.31
N LYS A 304 27.10 -25.22 -7.08
CA LYS A 304 26.50 -26.00 -5.98
C LYS A 304 25.02 -25.69 -5.74
N PHE A 305 24.57 -24.46 -5.97
CA PHE A 305 23.20 -24.04 -5.71
C PHE A 305 22.23 -24.59 -6.75
N LYS A 306 22.61 -24.59 -8.03
CA LYS A 306 21.83 -25.23 -9.09
C LYS A 306 21.73 -26.74 -8.88
N CYS A 307 22.81 -27.40 -8.45
CA CYS A 307 22.77 -28.81 -8.06
C CYS A 307 21.85 -29.09 -6.86
N ARG A 308 21.85 -28.23 -5.83
CA ARG A 308 20.91 -28.33 -4.70
C ARG A 308 19.46 -28.22 -5.19
N ILE A 309 19.15 -27.22 -6.01
CA ILE A 309 17.80 -27.04 -6.59
C ILE A 309 17.36 -28.30 -7.37
N LEU A 310 18.23 -28.85 -8.20
CA LEU A 310 17.94 -30.09 -8.93
C LEU A 310 17.64 -31.25 -7.98
N ASN A 311 18.43 -31.43 -6.93
CA ASN A 311 18.28 -32.56 -6.01
C ASN A 311 17.04 -32.43 -5.12
N GLU A 312 16.75 -31.23 -4.63
CA GLU A 312 15.70 -30.99 -3.62
C GLU A 312 14.33 -30.66 -4.22
N LYS A 313 14.28 -29.94 -5.35
CA LYS A 313 13.03 -29.38 -5.90
C LYS A 313 12.55 -30.03 -7.19
N VAL A 314 13.41 -30.77 -7.89
CA VAL A 314 13.04 -31.49 -9.11
C VAL A 314 12.78 -32.96 -8.79
N SER A 315 11.50 -33.31 -8.72
CA SER A 315 11.01 -34.68 -8.50
C SER A 315 10.78 -35.46 -9.80
N THR A 316 10.83 -34.80 -10.95
CA THR A 316 10.63 -35.40 -12.28
C THR A 316 11.95 -35.89 -12.90
N PRO A 317 11.93 -36.89 -13.80
CA PRO A 317 13.14 -37.35 -14.50
C PRO A 317 13.77 -36.29 -15.43
N THR A 318 12.95 -35.39 -15.96
CA THR A 318 13.36 -34.27 -16.82
C THR A 318 12.92 -32.94 -16.22
N THR A 319 13.66 -31.89 -16.56
CA THR A 319 13.27 -30.50 -16.30
C THR A 319 13.80 -29.62 -17.43
N THR A 320 13.36 -28.37 -17.47
CA THR A 320 13.70 -27.44 -18.52
C THR A 320 14.88 -26.54 -18.16
N VAL A 321 15.63 -26.17 -19.20
CA VAL A 321 16.63 -25.11 -19.18
C VAL A 321 16.36 -24.13 -20.30
N TYR A 322 16.75 -22.88 -20.09
CA TYR A 322 16.73 -21.85 -21.12
C TYR A 322 18.14 -21.34 -21.37
N ARG A 323 18.48 -21.24 -22.65
CA ARG A 323 19.68 -20.54 -23.10
C ARG A 323 19.33 -19.15 -23.58
N CYS A 324 20.12 -18.17 -23.17
CA CYS A 324 20.10 -16.80 -23.67
C CYS A 324 21.56 -16.40 -23.91
N GLY A 325 22.00 -16.43 -25.17
CA GLY A 325 23.40 -16.23 -25.52
C GLY A 325 24.34 -17.20 -24.79
N PRO A 326 25.33 -16.71 -24.00
CA PRO A 326 26.22 -17.56 -23.22
C PRO A 326 25.60 -18.11 -21.93
N LEU A 327 24.51 -17.50 -21.42
CA LEU A 327 23.83 -17.95 -20.21
C LEU A 327 22.98 -19.17 -20.50
N ILE A 328 23.10 -20.20 -19.66
CA ILE A 328 22.18 -21.34 -19.61
C ILE A 328 21.71 -21.47 -18.17
N ASP A 329 20.39 -21.43 -17.98
CA ASP A 329 19.78 -21.34 -16.66
C ASP A 329 18.66 -22.37 -16.45
N LEU A 330 18.55 -22.86 -15.21
CA LEU A 330 17.50 -23.77 -14.77
C LEU A 330 16.22 -23.00 -14.54
N CYS A 331 15.29 -23.15 -15.47
CA CYS A 331 14.09 -22.34 -15.52
C CYS A 331 12.94 -23.11 -16.19
N ARG A 332 11.75 -23.03 -15.60
CA ARG A 332 10.50 -23.56 -16.19
C ARG A 332 9.99 -22.73 -17.35
N GLY A 333 10.32 -21.45 -17.35
CA GLY A 333 9.83 -20.44 -18.27
C GLY A 333 8.33 -20.19 -18.08
N PRO A 334 7.66 -19.63 -19.09
CA PRO A 334 8.22 -19.28 -20.40
C PRO A 334 9.03 -17.97 -20.39
N HIS A 335 9.60 -17.62 -21.54
CA HIS A 335 10.33 -16.36 -21.76
C HIS A 335 9.82 -15.57 -22.98
N VAL A 336 10.20 -14.30 -23.05
CA VAL A 336 10.02 -13.51 -24.29
C VAL A 336 10.90 -14.09 -25.40
N ARG A 337 10.54 -13.84 -26.67
CA ARG A 337 11.24 -14.41 -27.83
C ARG A 337 12.75 -14.16 -27.85
N HIS A 338 13.15 -12.92 -27.57
CA HIS A 338 14.56 -12.51 -27.58
C HIS A 338 14.79 -11.29 -26.67
N THR A 339 16.03 -11.09 -26.21
CA THR A 339 16.41 -10.00 -25.28
C THR A 339 16.05 -8.61 -25.80
N GLY A 340 16.10 -8.40 -27.11
CA GLY A 340 15.71 -7.14 -27.75
C GLY A 340 14.22 -6.74 -27.60
N LYS A 341 13.35 -7.59 -27.05
CA LYS A 341 12.00 -7.20 -26.62
C LYS A 341 12.07 -6.26 -25.41
N ILE A 342 13.12 -6.36 -24.60
CA ILE A 342 13.38 -5.46 -23.49
C ILE A 342 13.94 -4.14 -24.02
N LYS A 343 13.22 -3.03 -23.85
CA LYS A 343 13.66 -1.72 -24.40
C LYS A 343 14.27 -0.79 -23.37
N ALA A 344 13.74 -0.79 -22.15
CA ALA A 344 14.22 0.02 -21.06
C ALA A 344 14.40 -0.88 -19.83
N MET A 345 15.55 -0.78 -19.16
CA MET A 345 15.89 -1.56 -17.98
C MET A 345 16.71 -0.68 -17.04
N LYS A 346 16.47 -0.81 -15.73
CA LYS A 346 17.18 -0.07 -14.69
C LYS A 346 17.46 -0.97 -13.50
N ILE A 347 18.68 -0.89 -12.97
CA ILE A 347 19.08 -1.50 -11.71
C ILE A 347 18.98 -0.42 -10.63
N TYR A 348 18.24 -0.69 -9.55
CA TYR A 348 17.89 0.36 -8.59
C TYR A 348 18.23 0.05 -7.13
N LYS A 349 18.50 -1.22 -6.80
CA LYS A 349 18.77 -1.63 -5.42
C LYS A 349 19.60 -2.92 -5.41
N ASN A 350 20.45 -3.05 -4.40
CA ASN A 350 21.08 -4.30 -4.01
C ASN A 350 20.78 -4.59 -2.53
N SER A 351 20.82 -5.86 -2.15
CA SER A 351 20.72 -6.30 -0.75
C SER A 351 21.47 -7.61 -0.53
N SER A 352 21.55 -8.04 0.72
CA SER A 352 22.04 -9.37 1.10
C SER A 352 20.87 -10.23 1.57
N THR A 353 20.90 -11.53 1.29
CA THR A 353 19.93 -12.50 1.79
C THR A 353 20.62 -13.80 2.14
N TYR A 354 19.93 -14.72 2.80
CA TYR A 354 20.46 -16.05 3.10
C TYR A 354 19.79 -17.09 2.21
N TRP A 355 20.49 -18.18 1.89
CA TRP A 355 19.90 -19.31 1.17
C TRP A 355 18.65 -19.82 1.91
N GLU A 356 17.53 -19.85 1.20
CA GLU A 356 16.19 -20.19 1.73
C GLU A 356 15.75 -19.36 2.96
N GLY A 357 16.33 -18.18 3.16
CA GLY A 357 16.03 -17.31 4.31
C GLY A 357 16.58 -17.82 5.65
N ARG A 358 17.44 -18.85 5.64
CA ARG A 358 18.00 -19.46 6.84
C ARG A 358 19.34 -18.83 7.21
N SER A 359 19.42 -18.16 8.36
CA SER A 359 20.59 -17.36 8.76
C SER A 359 21.87 -18.16 8.99
N ASP A 360 21.77 -19.47 9.16
CA ASP A 360 22.88 -20.43 9.29
C ASP A 360 23.44 -20.90 7.93
N MET A 361 22.81 -20.52 6.81
CA MET A 361 23.22 -20.92 5.45
C MET A 361 24.00 -19.81 4.72
N GLU A 362 24.47 -20.10 3.50
CA GLU A 362 25.29 -19.17 2.73
C GLU A 362 24.57 -17.84 2.42
N THR A 363 25.31 -16.74 2.60
CA THR A 363 24.88 -15.39 2.24
C THR A 363 24.95 -15.16 0.73
N LEU A 364 23.88 -14.65 0.14
CA LEU A 364 23.74 -14.32 -1.27
C LEU A 364 23.63 -12.81 -1.48
N GLN A 365 24.19 -12.32 -2.59
CA GLN A 365 24.00 -10.95 -3.04
C GLN A 365 22.79 -10.88 -3.98
N ARG A 366 21.83 -10.04 -3.65
CA ARG A 366 20.61 -9.81 -4.41
C ARG A 366 20.68 -8.48 -5.14
N ILE A 367 20.44 -8.47 -6.45
CA ILE A 367 20.33 -7.25 -7.26
C ILE A 367 18.92 -7.12 -7.81
N TYR A 368 18.28 -5.97 -7.60
CA TYR A 368 16.92 -5.68 -8.08
C TYR A 368 16.95 -4.85 -9.36
N GLY A 369 16.08 -5.22 -10.29
CA GLY A 369 15.88 -4.51 -11.54
C GLY A 369 14.40 -4.32 -11.89
N ILE A 370 14.15 -3.36 -12.76
CA ILE A 370 12.84 -3.09 -13.38
C ILE A 370 13.07 -2.93 -14.89
N SER A 371 12.12 -3.37 -15.70
CA SER A 371 12.19 -3.19 -17.15
C SER A 371 10.82 -2.96 -17.78
N PHE A 372 10.81 -2.31 -18.95
CA PHE A 372 9.61 -1.90 -19.67
C PHE A 372 9.77 -2.00 -21.19
N PRO A 373 8.66 -2.19 -21.94
CA PRO A 373 8.67 -2.29 -23.40
C PRO A 373 8.95 -0.94 -24.08
N ASP A 374 8.92 0.16 -23.35
CA ASP A 374 9.34 1.47 -23.84
C ASP A 374 9.98 2.35 -22.76
N SER A 375 10.72 3.37 -23.19
CA SER A 375 11.42 4.28 -22.28
C SER A 375 10.53 5.33 -21.61
N LYS A 376 9.30 5.56 -22.08
CA LYS A 376 8.36 6.48 -21.42
C LYS A 376 7.85 5.86 -20.13
N MET A 377 7.50 4.58 -20.14
CA MET A 377 7.11 3.82 -18.93
C MET A 377 8.21 3.83 -17.88
N LEU A 378 9.48 3.67 -18.28
CA LEU A 378 10.59 3.76 -17.31
C LEU A 378 10.70 5.16 -16.68
N LYS A 379 10.58 6.23 -17.48
CA LYS A 379 10.61 7.61 -16.95
C LYS A 379 9.44 7.89 -16.02
N GLU A 380 8.26 7.36 -16.35
CA GLU A 380 7.08 7.46 -15.51
C GLU A 380 7.29 6.72 -14.18
N TRP A 381 7.82 5.50 -14.22
CA TRP A 381 8.21 4.75 -13.03
C TRP A 381 9.24 5.51 -12.19
N GLU A 382 10.28 6.09 -12.81
CA GLU A 382 11.30 6.89 -12.11
C GLU A 382 10.68 8.11 -11.41
N ARG A 383 9.78 8.82 -12.09
CA ARG A 383 9.03 9.93 -11.50
C ARG A 383 8.20 9.47 -10.29
N PHE A 384 7.51 8.33 -10.40
CA PHE A 384 6.76 7.76 -9.29
C PHE A 384 7.67 7.36 -8.12
N GLN A 385 8.86 6.80 -8.38
CA GLN A 385 9.83 6.48 -7.32
C GLN A 385 10.38 7.73 -6.63
N GLU A 386 10.62 8.81 -7.37
CA GLU A 386 11.06 10.08 -6.80
C GLU A 386 9.96 10.73 -5.94
N GLU A 387 8.71 10.69 -6.41
CA GLU A 387 7.56 11.14 -5.63
C GLU A 387 7.40 10.30 -4.34
N ALA A 388 7.49 8.96 -4.45
CA ALA A 388 7.43 8.05 -3.31
C ALA A 388 8.53 8.35 -2.29
N LYS A 389 9.76 8.61 -2.75
CA LYS A 389 10.89 8.94 -1.88
C LYS A 389 10.71 10.28 -1.17
N ASN A 390 10.07 11.24 -1.81
CA ASN A 390 9.76 12.53 -1.19
C ASN A 390 8.59 12.44 -0.19
N ARG A 391 7.71 11.47 -0.36
CA ARG A 391 6.58 11.19 0.54
C ARG A 391 6.94 10.28 1.71
N ASP A 392 8.09 9.60 1.68
CA ASP A 392 8.51 8.63 2.70
C ASP A 392 8.39 9.20 4.13
N HIS A 393 7.58 8.53 4.96
CA HIS A 393 7.29 8.98 6.32
C HIS A 393 8.55 9.10 7.19
N ARG A 394 9.64 8.36 6.89
CA ARG A 394 10.89 8.45 7.66
C ARG A 394 11.62 9.75 7.38
N LYS A 395 11.58 10.21 6.12
CA LYS A 395 12.14 11.50 5.72
C LYS A 395 11.30 12.64 6.30
N ILE A 396 9.99 12.62 6.05
CA ILE A 396 9.07 13.65 6.54
C ILE A 396 9.03 13.68 8.08
N GLY A 397 8.98 12.51 8.72
CA GLY A 397 8.98 12.39 10.17
C GLY A 397 10.22 12.98 10.83
N LYS A 398 11.38 12.90 10.16
CA LYS A 398 12.59 13.60 10.59
C LYS A 398 12.49 15.11 10.33
N ASP A 399 12.12 15.51 9.11
CA ASP A 399 12.06 16.91 8.68
C ASP A 399 11.03 17.73 9.49
N GLN A 400 9.97 17.08 9.97
CA GLN A 400 8.92 17.67 10.81
C GLN A 400 9.06 17.36 12.30
N GLU A 401 10.14 16.68 12.71
CA GLU A 401 10.41 16.33 14.11
C GLU A 401 9.23 15.59 14.77
N LEU A 402 8.67 14.60 14.08
CA LEU A 402 7.56 13.79 14.57
C LEU A 402 8.06 12.65 15.45
N PHE A 403 9.15 12.00 15.05
CA PHE A 403 9.68 10.84 15.76
C PHE A 403 11.14 10.53 15.38
N PHE A 404 11.79 9.70 16.20
CA PHE A 404 13.06 9.07 15.89
C PHE A 404 13.12 7.61 16.38
N PHE A 405 14.17 6.90 15.98
CA PHE A 405 14.50 5.54 16.44
C PHE A 405 15.91 5.53 17.01
N HIS A 406 16.16 4.64 17.97
CA HIS A 406 17.48 4.48 18.60
C HIS A 406 17.83 2.99 18.71
N ASP A 407 19.11 2.66 18.52
CA ASP A 407 19.63 1.29 18.55
C ASP A 407 19.48 0.58 19.91
N LEU A 408 19.18 1.31 20.98
CA LEU A 408 18.91 0.73 22.32
C LEU A 408 17.49 0.17 22.42
N SER A 409 16.59 0.54 21.50
CA SER A 409 15.26 -0.07 21.36
C SER A 409 14.90 -0.22 19.88
N PRO A 410 15.56 -1.13 19.14
CA PRO A 410 15.32 -1.31 17.72
C PRO A 410 13.85 -1.65 17.46
N GLY A 411 13.23 -0.98 16.50
CA GLY A 411 11.82 -1.20 16.16
C GLY A 411 10.83 -0.62 17.18
N SER A 412 11.30 0.16 18.17
CA SER A 412 10.45 0.91 19.08
C SER A 412 10.65 2.40 18.81
N CYS A 413 9.56 3.08 18.49
CA CYS A 413 9.60 4.48 18.08
C CYS A 413 9.58 5.43 19.30
N PHE A 414 10.38 6.50 19.23
CA PHE A 414 10.31 7.64 20.12
C PHE A 414 9.50 8.75 19.45
N PHE A 415 8.26 8.95 19.88
CA PHE A 415 7.45 10.08 19.42
C PHE A 415 7.91 11.38 20.10
N LEU A 416 8.22 12.38 19.29
CA LEU A 416 8.49 13.75 19.73
C LEU A 416 7.15 14.50 19.94
N PRO A 417 7.13 15.70 20.56
CA PRO A 417 5.89 16.40 20.89
C PRO A 417 4.90 16.51 19.72
N SER A 418 5.38 16.85 18.52
CA SER A 418 4.55 16.94 17.31
C SER A 418 3.96 15.59 16.89
N GLY A 419 4.73 14.51 16.95
CA GLY A 419 4.24 13.17 16.65
C GLY A 419 3.29 12.63 17.72
N ALA A 420 3.56 12.93 18.99
CA ALA A 420 2.69 12.56 20.11
C ALA A 420 1.32 13.27 20.03
N TYR A 421 1.28 14.53 19.56
CA TYR A 421 0.02 15.22 19.28
C TYR A 421 -0.83 14.47 18.25
N ILE A 422 -0.24 14.07 17.11
CA ILE A 422 -0.91 13.29 16.07
C ILE A 422 -1.41 11.97 16.65
N TYR A 423 -0.55 11.27 17.39
CA TYR A 423 -0.86 9.99 18.04
C TYR A 423 -2.09 10.09 18.95
N ASN A 424 -2.10 11.07 19.84
CA ASN A 424 -3.18 11.28 20.80
C ASN A 424 -4.46 11.71 20.09
N THR A 425 -4.36 12.56 19.07
CA THR A 425 -5.50 13.04 18.29
C THR A 425 -6.19 11.89 17.54
N LEU A 426 -5.43 10.96 16.96
CA LEU A 426 -5.98 9.75 16.33
C LEU A 426 -6.64 8.82 17.34
N THR A 427 -5.99 8.62 18.49
CA THR A 427 -6.51 7.78 19.57
C THR A 427 -7.83 8.34 20.10
N GLU A 428 -7.89 9.64 20.35
CA GLU A 428 -9.09 10.33 20.85
C GLU A 428 -10.23 10.28 19.84
N PHE A 429 -9.93 10.49 18.55
CA PHE A 429 -10.93 10.32 17.48
C PHE A 429 -11.60 8.95 17.56
N ILE A 430 -10.82 7.88 17.68
CA ILE A 430 -11.39 6.53 17.75
C ILE A 430 -12.13 6.29 19.08
N ARG A 431 -11.67 6.86 20.21
CA ARG A 431 -12.40 6.82 21.49
C ARG A 431 -13.78 7.46 21.41
N GLU A 432 -13.89 8.62 20.77
CA GLU A 432 -15.19 9.27 20.55
C GLU A 432 -16.15 8.35 19.78
N GLU A 433 -15.64 7.66 18.77
CA GLU A 433 -16.44 6.73 17.97
C GLU A 433 -16.77 5.42 18.71
N TYR A 434 -15.90 4.98 19.64
CA TYR A 434 -16.17 3.89 20.58
C TYR A 434 -17.36 4.20 21.46
N TRP A 435 -17.40 5.37 22.10
CA TRP A 435 -18.51 5.76 22.97
C TRP A 435 -19.83 5.85 22.21
N ARG A 436 -19.83 6.42 21.00
CA ARG A 436 -21.02 6.48 20.14
C ARG A 436 -21.57 5.11 19.75
N ARG A 437 -20.72 4.08 19.72
CA ARG A 437 -21.06 2.70 19.32
C ARG A 437 -21.17 1.72 20.49
N GLY A 438 -21.15 2.23 21.72
CA GLY A 438 -21.31 1.41 22.93
C GLY A 438 -20.16 0.45 23.19
N PHE A 439 -18.94 0.78 22.75
CA PHE A 439 -17.73 0.09 23.18
C PHE A 439 -17.33 0.56 24.58
N GLN A 440 -16.85 -0.37 25.40
CA GLN A 440 -16.32 -0.10 26.73
C GLN A 440 -14.80 -0.21 26.68
N GLU A 441 -14.10 0.90 26.88
CA GLU A 441 -12.64 0.91 26.93
C GLU A 441 -12.16 0.22 28.22
N VAL A 442 -11.20 -0.69 28.07
CA VAL A 442 -10.59 -1.47 29.16
C VAL A 442 -9.07 -1.32 29.12
N ALA A 443 -8.42 -1.56 30.25
CA ALA A 443 -6.98 -1.66 30.35
C ALA A 443 -6.59 -3.05 30.88
N SER A 444 -5.68 -3.72 30.18
CA SER A 444 -5.20 -5.06 30.50
C SER A 444 -3.68 -5.09 30.73
N PRO A 445 -3.15 -5.99 31.58
CA PRO A 445 -1.71 -6.14 31.81
C PRO A 445 -0.88 -6.29 30.52
N ASN A 446 0.41 -5.92 30.59
CA ASN A 446 1.35 -6.09 29.48
C ASN A 446 2.13 -7.41 29.53
N ILE A 447 2.25 -8.01 30.72
CA ILE A 447 3.05 -9.20 30.97
C ILE A 447 2.12 -10.28 31.49
N TYR A 448 2.20 -11.48 30.92
CA TYR A 448 1.43 -12.64 31.34
C TYR A 448 2.31 -13.88 31.46
N ASN A 449 1.89 -14.80 32.32
CA ASN A 449 2.44 -16.13 32.38
C ASN A 449 2.17 -16.88 31.05
N SER A 450 3.13 -17.68 30.60
CA SER A 450 3.07 -18.49 29.37
C SER A 450 1.82 -19.37 29.27
N LYS A 451 1.30 -19.84 30.42
CA LYS A 451 0.06 -20.63 30.53
C LYS A 451 -1.15 -19.96 29.86
N LEU A 452 -1.23 -18.62 29.85
CA LEU A 452 -2.30 -17.90 29.15
C LEU A 452 -2.23 -18.14 27.64
N TRP A 453 -1.02 -18.06 27.08
CA TRP A 453 -0.77 -18.22 25.65
C TRP A 453 -0.94 -19.66 25.22
N GLU A 454 -0.54 -20.62 26.06
CA GLU A 454 -0.80 -22.05 25.85
C GLU A 454 -2.30 -22.36 25.81
N THR A 455 -3.06 -21.83 26.77
CA THR A 455 -4.53 -21.95 26.81
C THR A 455 -5.13 -21.41 25.52
N SER A 456 -4.73 -20.21 25.12
CA SER A 456 -5.21 -19.57 23.89
C SER A 456 -4.78 -20.27 22.59
N GLY A 457 -3.73 -21.11 22.62
CA GLY A 457 -3.14 -21.75 21.44
C GLY A 457 -2.05 -20.91 20.75
N HIS A 458 -1.85 -19.66 21.15
CA HIS A 458 -0.85 -18.78 20.57
C HIS A 458 0.58 -19.21 20.90
N TRP A 459 0.81 -19.91 22.02
CA TRP A 459 2.15 -20.40 22.33
C TRP A 459 2.69 -21.35 21.26
N GLN A 460 1.84 -22.27 20.77
CA GLN A 460 2.21 -23.28 19.78
C GLN A 460 2.45 -22.70 18.38
N HIS A 461 1.83 -21.56 18.06
CA HIS A 461 1.84 -20.98 16.72
C HIS A 461 2.63 -19.66 16.62
N TYR A 462 2.91 -18.98 17.74
CA TYR A 462 3.39 -17.60 17.75
C TYR A 462 4.53 -17.33 18.74
N SER A 463 4.94 -18.30 19.57
CA SER A 463 5.97 -18.11 20.60
C SER A 463 7.31 -17.60 20.06
N GLU A 464 7.74 -18.02 18.87
CA GLU A 464 8.96 -17.54 18.22
C GLU A 464 8.94 -16.01 17.97
N ASN A 465 7.75 -15.44 17.80
CA ASN A 465 7.54 -14.01 17.57
C ASN A 465 7.14 -13.26 18.86
N MET A 466 7.32 -13.85 20.03
CA MET A 466 7.02 -13.24 21.33
C MET A 466 8.30 -12.88 22.07
N PHE A 467 8.25 -11.79 22.84
CA PHE A 467 9.29 -11.51 23.83
C PHE A 467 8.94 -12.26 25.12
N SER A 468 9.68 -13.32 25.40
CA SER A 468 9.55 -14.12 26.63
C SER A 468 10.79 -14.03 27.50
N PHE A 469 10.61 -14.13 28.80
CA PHE A 469 11.68 -14.10 29.80
C PHE A 469 11.31 -14.97 31.01
N PRO A 470 12.30 -15.62 31.64
CA PRO A 470 12.06 -16.40 32.86
C PRO A 470 11.78 -15.46 34.04
N VAL A 471 10.82 -15.84 34.89
CA VAL A 471 10.54 -15.21 36.19
C VAL A 471 10.33 -16.33 37.18
N GLU A 472 11.27 -16.46 38.13
CA GLU A 472 11.31 -17.61 39.04
C GLU A 472 11.33 -18.94 38.25
N ASP A 473 10.40 -19.84 38.52
CA ASP A 473 10.29 -21.15 37.87
C ASP A 473 9.36 -21.14 36.63
N ASP A 474 8.73 -20.01 36.31
CA ASP A 474 7.77 -19.88 35.21
C ASP A 474 8.31 -18.99 34.07
N ILE A 475 7.80 -19.19 32.86
CA ILE A 475 8.08 -18.31 31.71
C ILE A 475 6.97 -17.28 31.60
N PHE A 476 7.34 -16.01 31.52
CA PHE A 476 6.44 -14.90 31.23
C PHE A 476 6.73 -14.33 29.84
N ALA A 477 5.73 -13.67 29.26
CA ALA A 477 5.89 -13.00 27.98
C ALA A 477 5.13 -11.67 27.95
N LEU A 478 5.68 -10.72 27.19
CA LEU A 478 4.96 -9.52 26.79
C LEU A 478 3.83 -9.90 25.84
N LYS A 479 2.66 -9.28 26.01
CA LYS A 479 1.49 -9.59 25.16
C LYS A 479 1.75 -9.21 23.69
N PRO A 480 1.54 -10.13 22.73
CA PRO A 480 1.56 -9.83 21.30
C PRO A 480 0.19 -9.39 20.75
N MET A 481 -0.87 -9.54 21.55
CA MET A 481 -2.27 -9.22 21.25
C MET A 481 -3.10 -9.11 22.55
N ASN A 482 -4.26 -8.45 22.51
CA ASN A 482 -5.09 -8.25 23.69
C ASN A 482 -6.13 -9.36 23.93
N CYS A 483 -6.49 -10.14 22.91
CA CYS A 483 -7.63 -11.05 22.93
C CYS A 483 -7.68 -12.01 24.12
N PRO A 484 -6.58 -12.70 24.49
CA PRO A 484 -6.58 -13.61 25.66
C PRO A 484 -6.86 -12.89 26.98
N GLY A 485 -6.39 -11.66 27.15
CA GLY A 485 -6.70 -10.85 28.33
C GLY A 485 -8.19 -10.49 28.40
N HIS A 486 -8.80 -10.16 27.26
CA HIS A 486 -10.24 -9.85 27.19
C HIS A 486 -11.11 -11.10 27.45
N CYS A 487 -10.63 -12.30 27.09
CA CYS A 487 -11.29 -13.56 27.45
C CYS A 487 -11.33 -13.75 28.98
N LEU A 488 -10.23 -13.45 29.69
CA LEU A 488 -10.21 -13.48 31.16
C LEU A 488 -11.20 -12.47 31.77
N MET A 489 -11.31 -11.28 31.18
CA MET A 489 -12.27 -10.25 31.62
C MET A 489 -13.73 -10.69 31.38
N PHE A 490 -14.00 -11.36 30.27
CA PHE A 490 -15.31 -11.97 30.01
C PHE A 490 -15.64 -13.01 31.08
N SER A 491 -14.72 -13.94 31.35
CA SER A 491 -14.91 -15.06 32.28
C SER A 491 -14.88 -14.68 33.76
N HIS A 492 -14.46 -13.47 34.11
CA HIS A 492 -14.33 -13.02 35.51
C HIS A 492 -15.63 -13.14 36.30
N ARG A 493 -16.79 -12.98 35.64
CA ARG A 493 -18.11 -13.19 36.26
C ARG A 493 -19.08 -13.88 35.29
N PRO A 494 -20.14 -14.53 35.80
CA PRO A 494 -21.22 -15.03 34.96
C PRO A 494 -21.83 -13.93 34.08
N ARG A 495 -22.15 -14.28 32.83
CA ARG A 495 -22.73 -13.38 31.82
C ARG A 495 -24.14 -13.82 31.45
N SER A 496 -25.06 -12.89 31.29
CA SER A 496 -26.39 -13.15 30.74
C SER A 496 -26.43 -12.86 29.24
N TRP A 497 -27.26 -13.57 28.47
CA TRP A 497 -27.54 -13.24 27.07
C TRP A 497 -28.00 -11.78 26.87
N ARG A 498 -28.60 -11.16 27.90
CA ARG A 498 -29.04 -9.75 27.88
C ARG A 498 -27.88 -8.75 27.83
N GLU A 499 -26.69 -9.16 28.25
CA GLU A 499 -25.48 -8.33 28.19
C GLU A 499 -24.81 -8.39 26.81
N LEU A 500 -25.22 -9.32 25.94
CA LEU A 500 -24.63 -9.49 24.61
C LEU A 500 -25.42 -8.65 23.58
N PRO A 501 -24.72 -7.92 22.69
CA PRO A 501 -23.28 -7.95 22.45
C PRO A 501 -22.46 -7.13 23.47
N LEU A 502 -21.43 -7.75 24.06
CA LEU A 502 -20.46 -7.08 24.93
C LEU A 502 -19.25 -6.64 24.09
N ARG A 503 -18.97 -5.34 24.06
CA ARG A 503 -17.92 -4.74 23.22
C ARG A 503 -16.80 -4.18 24.07
N LEU A 504 -15.63 -4.83 24.11
CA LEU A 504 -14.45 -4.36 24.84
C LEU A 504 -13.45 -3.73 23.86
N ALA A 505 -13.01 -2.51 24.11
CA ALA A 505 -11.97 -1.83 23.32
C ALA A 505 -10.72 -1.60 24.18
N ASP A 506 -9.53 -1.69 23.59
CA ASP A 506 -8.27 -1.59 24.34
C ASP A 506 -7.16 -1.02 23.44
N PHE A 507 -6.64 0.15 23.83
CA PHE A 507 -5.41 0.72 23.24
C PHE A 507 -4.15 0.15 23.92
N GLY A 508 -4.16 -1.12 24.29
CA GLY A 508 -3.09 -1.77 25.02
C GLY A 508 -1.78 -1.81 24.24
N VAL A 509 -0.66 -1.71 24.97
CA VAL A 509 0.66 -1.79 24.36
C VAL A 509 0.99 -3.24 24.02
N LEU A 510 1.30 -3.48 22.75
CA LEU A 510 1.60 -4.80 22.21
C LEU A 510 3.07 -4.89 21.78
N HIS A 511 3.63 -6.09 21.90
CA HIS A 511 5.00 -6.38 21.51
C HIS A 511 5.10 -7.64 20.65
N ARG A 512 5.78 -7.53 19.50
CA ARG A 512 6.09 -8.66 18.61
C ARG A 512 7.59 -8.67 18.33
N ASN A 513 8.23 -9.82 18.48
CA ASN A 513 9.66 -10.00 18.23
C ASN A 513 9.95 -10.13 16.73
N GLU A 514 9.66 -9.07 15.99
CA GLU A 514 9.96 -8.97 14.57
C GLU A 514 11.47 -9.06 14.32
N LEU A 515 11.86 -9.75 13.24
CA LEU A 515 13.25 -9.85 12.80
C LEU A 515 13.80 -8.46 12.50
N SER A 516 14.99 -8.14 13.00
CA SER A 516 15.60 -6.81 12.91
C SER A 516 15.71 -6.29 11.47
N GLY A 517 16.04 -7.17 10.51
CA GLY A 517 16.14 -6.84 9.09
C GLY A 517 14.80 -6.50 8.41
N THR A 518 13.67 -6.75 9.07
CA THR A 518 12.33 -6.46 8.54
C THR A 518 11.73 -5.15 9.06
N LEU A 519 12.35 -4.55 10.09
CA LEU A 519 11.88 -3.31 10.69
C LEU A 519 12.00 -2.16 9.69
N THR A 520 10.94 -1.35 9.59
CA THR A 520 10.91 -0.23 8.64
C THR A 520 10.09 0.94 9.17
N GLY A 521 10.78 1.93 9.73
CA GLY A 521 10.15 3.14 10.26
C GLY A 521 8.96 2.80 11.16
N LEU A 522 7.81 3.41 10.89
CA LEU A 522 6.56 3.18 11.61
C LEU A 522 5.67 2.08 11.00
N THR A 523 5.97 1.58 9.80
CA THR A 523 5.12 0.59 9.12
C THR A 523 5.31 -0.84 9.63
N ARG A 524 6.48 -1.16 10.20
CA ARG A 524 6.77 -2.43 10.87
C ARG A 524 7.69 -2.21 12.07
N VAL A 525 7.12 -2.39 13.26
CA VAL A 525 7.70 -2.07 14.57
C VAL A 525 7.53 -3.25 15.53
N ARG A 526 8.37 -3.31 16.57
CA ARG A 526 8.29 -4.31 17.65
C ARG A 526 7.29 -3.92 18.71
N ARG A 527 7.19 -2.63 19.04
CA ARG A 527 6.20 -2.06 19.96
C ARG A 527 5.18 -1.27 19.19
N PHE A 528 3.90 -1.51 19.46
CA PHE A 528 2.79 -0.75 18.85
C PHE A 528 1.57 -0.72 19.78
N GLN A 529 0.64 0.21 19.53
CA GLN A 529 -0.73 0.12 20.08
C GLN A 529 -1.70 0.06 18.92
N GLN A 530 -2.71 -0.77 19.07
CA GLN A 530 -3.79 -0.91 18.10
C GLN A 530 -5.08 -0.35 18.67
N ASP A 531 -5.97 0.09 17.80
CA ASP A 531 -7.37 0.32 18.15
C ASP A 531 -8.13 -1.00 18.22
N ASP A 532 -7.62 -1.89 19.06
CA ASP A 532 -8.08 -3.27 19.17
C ASP A 532 -9.41 -3.32 19.92
N ALA A 533 -10.33 -4.15 19.44
CA ALA A 533 -11.58 -4.41 20.14
C ALA A 533 -12.09 -5.82 19.89
N HIS A 534 -12.74 -6.37 20.93
CA HIS A 534 -13.32 -7.70 20.94
C HIS A 534 -14.80 -7.61 21.28
N ILE A 535 -15.66 -8.04 20.35
CA ILE A 535 -17.11 -8.11 20.54
C ILE A 535 -17.49 -9.55 20.84
N PHE A 536 -18.01 -9.79 22.02
CA PHE A 536 -18.61 -11.07 22.41
C PHE A 536 -20.09 -11.01 22.07
N CYS A 537 -20.54 -11.86 21.15
CA CYS A 537 -21.91 -11.87 20.69
C CYS A 537 -22.44 -13.30 20.52
N THR A 538 -23.74 -13.43 20.30
CA THR A 538 -24.36 -14.71 19.92
C THR A 538 -24.23 -14.96 18.41
N MET A 539 -24.40 -16.20 17.97
CA MET A 539 -24.36 -16.56 16.53
C MET A 539 -25.37 -15.75 15.69
N GLU A 540 -26.53 -15.42 16.26
CA GLU A 540 -27.59 -14.65 15.60
C GLU A 540 -27.22 -13.16 15.44
N GLN A 541 -26.31 -12.65 16.26
CA GLN A 541 -25.91 -11.24 16.28
C GLN A 541 -24.73 -10.93 15.34
N ILE A 542 -24.04 -11.95 14.80
CA ILE A 542 -22.83 -11.78 13.98
C ILE A 542 -23.07 -10.80 12.83
N GLU A 543 -24.12 -11.00 12.03
CA GLU A 543 -24.42 -10.17 10.86
C GLU A 543 -24.65 -8.70 11.24
N SER A 544 -25.41 -8.45 12.31
CA SER A 544 -25.65 -7.09 12.81
C SER A 544 -24.38 -6.40 13.31
N GLU A 545 -23.51 -7.11 14.02
CA GLU A 545 -22.23 -6.56 14.50
C GLU A 545 -21.23 -6.36 13.35
N MET A 546 -21.27 -7.21 12.32
CA MET A 546 -20.49 -7.03 11.08
C MET A 546 -20.86 -5.77 10.34
N LYS A 547 -22.15 -5.54 10.16
CA LYS A 547 -22.64 -4.28 9.59
C LYS A 547 -22.17 -3.07 10.40
N GLY A 548 -22.28 -3.13 11.74
CA GLY A 548 -21.80 -2.07 12.62
C GLY A 548 -20.30 -1.80 12.50
N CYS A 549 -19.48 -2.86 12.35
CA CYS A 549 -18.04 -2.72 12.11
C CYS A 549 -17.71 -2.11 10.74
N LEU A 550 -18.39 -2.53 9.68
CA LEU A 550 -18.20 -1.99 8.32
C LEU A 550 -18.65 -0.53 8.22
N ASP A 551 -19.77 -0.17 8.86
CA ASP A 551 -20.22 1.22 8.96
C ASP A 551 -19.23 2.08 9.76
N PHE A 552 -18.65 1.52 10.82
CA PHE A 552 -17.61 2.23 11.56
C PHE A 552 -16.36 2.46 10.70
N LEU A 553 -15.91 1.44 9.97
CA LEU A 553 -14.80 1.55 9.03
C LEU A 553 -15.01 2.67 8.01
N ARG A 554 -16.18 2.68 7.35
CA ARG A 554 -16.55 3.74 6.38
C ARG A 554 -16.49 5.13 7.01
N CYS A 555 -17.11 5.29 8.18
CA CYS A 555 -17.12 6.56 8.91
C CYS A 555 -15.70 7.10 9.17
N VAL A 556 -14.76 6.23 9.57
CA VAL A 556 -13.38 6.63 9.85
C VAL A 556 -12.61 6.94 8.56
N TYR A 557 -12.73 6.09 7.55
CA TYR A 557 -11.95 6.24 6.31
C TYR A 557 -12.42 7.41 5.46
N ASP A 558 -13.71 7.75 5.52
CA ASP A 558 -14.26 8.95 4.88
C ASP A 558 -13.64 10.25 5.43
N VAL A 559 -13.36 10.31 6.74
CA VAL A 559 -12.67 11.47 7.36
C VAL A 559 -11.28 11.66 6.76
N PHE A 560 -10.54 10.57 6.54
CA PHE A 560 -9.21 10.62 5.93
C PHE A 560 -9.25 10.76 4.40
N GLY A 561 -10.40 10.45 3.78
CA GLY A 561 -10.52 10.41 2.32
C GLY A 561 -9.88 9.20 1.67
N PHE A 562 -9.78 8.08 2.40
CA PHE A 562 -9.18 6.85 1.88
C PHE A 562 -10.18 6.04 1.06
N SER A 563 -9.74 5.58 -0.11
CA SER A 563 -10.39 4.47 -0.81
C SER A 563 -9.86 3.14 -0.29
N PHE A 564 -10.73 2.13 -0.19
CA PHE A 564 -10.36 0.82 0.31
C PHE A 564 -10.87 -0.32 -0.58
N GLN A 565 -10.24 -1.49 -0.47
CA GLN A 565 -10.67 -2.74 -1.08
C GLN A 565 -10.95 -3.78 0.00
N LEU A 566 -12.06 -4.49 -0.16
CA LEU A 566 -12.47 -5.55 0.75
C LEU A 566 -12.04 -6.91 0.18
N HIS A 567 -11.43 -7.74 1.00
CA HIS A 567 -11.09 -9.12 0.67
C HIS A 567 -11.71 -10.08 1.68
N LEU A 568 -12.43 -11.09 1.21
CA LEU A 568 -12.93 -12.18 2.04
C LEU A 568 -11.90 -13.30 2.07
N SER A 569 -11.23 -13.46 3.19
CA SER A 569 -10.19 -14.47 3.40
C SER A 569 -10.78 -15.71 4.05
N THR A 570 -10.86 -16.81 3.29
CA THR A 570 -11.56 -18.05 3.67
C THR A 570 -10.63 -19.09 4.29
N ARG A 571 -11.19 -20.21 4.75
CA ARG A 571 -10.53 -21.28 5.52
C ARG A 571 -9.18 -21.71 4.92
N PRO A 572 -8.07 -21.64 5.69
CA PRO A 572 -6.75 -22.14 5.27
C PRO A 572 -6.68 -23.68 5.29
N GLU A 573 -5.62 -24.27 4.72
CA GLU A 573 -5.38 -25.72 4.78
C GLU A 573 -5.26 -26.24 6.23
N LYS A 574 -4.63 -25.44 7.11
CA LYS A 574 -4.49 -25.74 8.55
C LYS A 574 -5.48 -24.89 9.34
N TYR A 575 -6.63 -25.45 9.71
CA TYR A 575 -7.68 -24.77 10.48
C TYR A 575 -8.09 -25.57 11.71
N LEU A 576 -8.73 -24.89 12.68
CA LEU A 576 -9.32 -25.50 13.87
C LEU A 576 -10.86 -25.40 13.84
N GLY A 577 -11.54 -26.38 14.43
CA GLY A 577 -13.00 -26.41 14.57
C GLY A 577 -13.75 -27.13 13.44
N ASP A 578 -15.07 -27.19 13.57
CA ASP A 578 -15.93 -27.94 12.66
C ASP A 578 -16.14 -27.24 11.32
N ILE A 579 -16.11 -28.02 10.23
CA ILE A 579 -16.34 -27.54 8.85
C ILE A 579 -17.69 -26.84 8.70
N SER A 580 -18.73 -27.32 9.39
CA SER A 580 -20.06 -26.73 9.35
C SER A 580 -20.09 -25.29 9.87
N VAL A 581 -19.38 -25.03 10.98
CA VAL A 581 -19.25 -23.69 11.57
C VAL A 581 -18.50 -22.76 10.63
N TRP A 582 -17.42 -23.25 10.02
CA TRP A 582 -16.67 -22.51 9.01
C TRP A 582 -17.52 -22.12 7.81
N ASN A 583 -18.25 -23.08 7.22
CA ASN A 583 -19.10 -22.80 6.07
C ASN A 583 -20.22 -21.79 6.42
N GLN A 584 -20.76 -21.85 7.64
CA GLN A 584 -21.74 -20.88 8.10
C GLN A 584 -21.13 -19.48 8.29
N ALA A 585 -19.94 -19.40 8.88
CA ALA A 585 -19.23 -18.15 9.13
C ALA A 585 -18.81 -17.46 7.82
N GLU A 586 -18.26 -18.21 6.87
CA GLU A 586 -17.89 -17.70 5.54
C GLU A 586 -19.11 -17.13 4.81
N LYS A 587 -20.24 -17.85 4.85
CA LYS A 587 -21.49 -17.39 4.24
C LYS A 587 -22.06 -16.13 4.92
N GLN A 588 -21.97 -16.03 6.24
CA GLN A 588 -22.41 -14.83 6.98
C GLN A 588 -21.54 -13.60 6.63
N LEU A 589 -20.22 -13.78 6.50
CA LEU A 589 -19.32 -12.70 6.07
C LEU A 589 -19.59 -12.29 4.62
N GLU A 590 -19.80 -13.26 3.73
CA GLU A 590 -20.18 -13.00 2.33
C GLU A 590 -21.48 -12.20 2.24
N ASN A 591 -22.52 -12.60 2.98
CA ASN A 591 -23.79 -11.86 3.04
C ASN A 591 -23.60 -10.43 3.56
N SER A 592 -22.82 -10.26 4.63
CA SER A 592 -22.53 -8.94 5.21
C SER A 592 -21.82 -8.01 4.22
N LEU A 593 -20.88 -8.56 3.44
CA LEU A 593 -20.17 -7.83 2.37
C LEU A 593 -21.11 -7.46 1.21
N ASN A 594 -21.97 -8.39 0.79
CA ASN A 594 -22.93 -8.15 -0.27
C ASN A 594 -23.96 -7.07 0.10
N GLU A 595 -24.44 -7.07 1.35
CA GLU A 595 -25.36 -6.03 1.85
C GLU A 595 -24.67 -4.66 2.00
N PHE A 596 -23.38 -4.65 2.38
CA PHE A 596 -22.60 -3.41 2.48
C PHE A 596 -22.49 -2.68 1.13
N GLY A 597 -22.57 -3.40 0.02
CA GLY A 597 -22.73 -2.84 -1.33
C GLY A 597 -21.45 -2.36 -2.00
N GLU A 598 -20.29 -2.54 -1.35
CA GLU A 598 -18.97 -2.23 -1.92
C GLU A 598 -18.35 -3.46 -2.62
N PRO A 599 -17.60 -3.27 -3.73
CA PRO A 599 -16.92 -4.37 -4.40
C PRO A 599 -15.90 -5.08 -3.48
N TRP A 600 -15.95 -6.40 -3.46
CA TRP A 600 -15.03 -7.25 -2.71
C TRP A 600 -14.46 -8.38 -3.57
N LYS A 601 -13.31 -8.92 -3.15
CA LYS A 601 -12.64 -10.06 -3.81
C LYS A 601 -12.48 -11.22 -2.85
N LEU A 602 -12.56 -12.45 -3.38
CA LEU A 602 -12.24 -13.65 -2.61
C LEU A 602 -10.72 -13.81 -2.50
N ASN A 603 -10.23 -14.18 -1.32
CA ASN A 603 -8.83 -14.49 -1.05
C ASN A 603 -8.72 -15.90 -0.44
N PRO A 604 -8.82 -16.96 -1.27
CA PRO A 604 -8.95 -18.33 -0.78
C PRO A 604 -7.76 -18.77 0.08
N GLY A 605 -8.05 -19.33 1.26
CA GLY A 605 -7.03 -19.93 2.12
C GLY A 605 -6.20 -18.96 2.97
N ASP A 606 -6.51 -17.66 2.95
CA ASP A 606 -5.78 -16.64 3.72
C ASP A 606 -6.45 -16.28 5.06
N GLY A 607 -7.49 -17.02 5.47
CA GLY A 607 -8.16 -16.86 6.76
C GLY A 607 -7.25 -17.19 7.95
N ALA A 608 -7.59 -16.69 9.14
CA ALA A 608 -6.87 -17.07 10.35
C ALA A 608 -7.15 -18.54 10.71
N PHE A 609 -6.28 -19.20 11.49
CA PHE A 609 -6.48 -20.61 11.83
C PHE A 609 -7.75 -20.87 12.68
N TYR A 610 -8.32 -19.82 13.29
CA TYR A 610 -9.50 -19.86 14.17
C TYR A 610 -10.80 -19.33 13.55
N GLY A 611 -10.76 -18.77 12.34
CA GLY A 611 -11.96 -18.31 11.64
C GLY A 611 -11.67 -17.43 10.41
N PRO A 612 -12.70 -17.16 9.59
CA PRO A 612 -12.57 -16.32 8.40
C PRO A 612 -12.49 -14.84 8.78
N LYS A 613 -11.95 -14.02 7.87
CA LYS A 613 -11.76 -12.58 8.10
C LYS A 613 -12.05 -11.75 6.85
N ILE A 614 -12.45 -10.51 7.09
CA ILE A 614 -12.50 -9.45 6.10
C ILE A 614 -11.21 -8.64 6.25
N ASP A 615 -10.37 -8.67 5.23
CA ASP A 615 -9.16 -7.86 5.14
C ASP A 615 -9.43 -6.59 4.34
N ILE A 616 -9.14 -5.45 4.97
CA ILE A 616 -9.36 -4.14 4.35
C ILE A 616 -8.01 -3.53 3.97
N LYS A 617 -7.82 -3.36 2.66
CA LYS A 617 -6.62 -2.77 2.08
C LYS A 617 -6.90 -1.32 1.70
N ILE A 618 -6.17 -0.37 2.30
CA ILE A 618 -6.25 1.05 1.99
C ILE A 618 -5.30 1.36 0.84
N LYS A 619 -5.76 2.13 -0.15
CA LYS A 619 -4.88 2.70 -1.18
C LYS A 619 -4.31 4.04 -0.71
N ASP A 620 -2.99 4.16 -0.64
CA ASP A 620 -2.33 5.45 -0.33
C ASP A 620 -2.28 6.38 -1.56
N ALA A 621 -1.86 7.63 -1.35
CA ALA A 621 -1.76 8.65 -2.41
C ALA A 621 -0.80 8.31 -3.56
N ILE A 622 0.10 7.33 -3.39
CA ILE A 622 1.01 6.86 -4.44
C ILE A 622 0.60 5.50 -5.02
N GLY A 623 -0.61 5.03 -4.66
CA GLY A 623 -1.25 3.87 -5.26
C GLY A 623 -0.90 2.52 -4.63
N ARG A 624 -0.17 2.49 -3.51
CA ARG A 624 0.14 1.23 -2.80
C ARG A 624 -1.01 0.84 -1.89
N TYR A 625 -1.21 -0.47 -1.76
CA TYR A 625 -2.21 -1.03 -0.86
C TYR A 625 -1.58 -1.45 0.47
N HIS A 626 -2.14 -0.94 1.58
CA HIS A 626 -1.74 -1.30 2.93
C HIS A 626 -2.91 -1.98 3.63
N GLN A 627 -2.71 -3.21 4.12
CA GLN A 627 -3.67 -3.85 5.01
C GLN A 627 -3.57 -3.20 6.39
N CYS A 628 -4.65 -2.54 6.81
CA CYS A 628 -4.70 -1.75 8.04
C CYS A 628 -5.80 -2.26 8.96
N ALA A 629 -7.05 -2.20 8.47
CA ALA A 629 -8.18 -2.76 9.19
C ALA A 629 -8.37 -4.24 8.90
N THR A 630 -8.93 -4.91 9.90
CA THR A 630 -9.32 -6.31 9.81
C THR A 630 -10.52 -6.53 10.71
N ILE A 631 -11.41 -7.40 10.28
CA ILE A 631 -12.57 -7.84 11.04
C ILE A 631 -12.57 -9.36 10.95
N GLN A 632 -12.39 -10.04 12.08
CA GLN A 632 -12.14 -11.48 12.11
C GLN A 632 -13.10 -12.18 13.06
N LEU A 633 -13.66 -13.31 12.63
CA LEU A 633 -14.46 -14.17 13.49
C LEU A 633 -13.56 -15.19 14.20
N ASP A 634 -13.83 -15.43 15.48
CA ASP A 634 -13.15 -16.44 16.28
C ASP A 634 -14.15 -17.28 17.07
N PHE A 635 -14.17 -18.57 16.73
CA PHE A 635 -14.97 -19.61 17.38
C PHE A 635 -14.15 -20.47 18.34
N GLN A 636 -12.81 -20.35 18.33
CA GLN A 636 -11.87 -21.19 19.06
C GLN A 636 -11.54 -20.64 20.45
N LEU A 637 -11.26 -19.34 20.58
CA LEU A 637 -10.97 -18.76 21.89
C LEU A 637 -12.10 -18.97 22.91
N PRO A 638 -13.39 -18.83 22.54
CA PRO A 638 -14.50 -19.18 23.42
C PRO A 638 -14.47 -20.63 23.92
N ILE A 639 -14.03 -21.58 23.09
CA ILE A 639 -13.93 -23.00 23.47
C ILE A 639 -12.73 -23.19 24.40
N ARG A 640 -11.55 -22.67 24.02
CA ARG A 640 -10.29 -22.82 24.76
C ARG A 640 -10.33 -22.20 26.16
N PHE A 641 -11.01 -21.07 26.31
CA PHE A 641 -11.21 -20.41 27.61
C PHE A 641 -12.49 -20.87 28.33
N ASN A 642 -13.24 -21.81 27.75
CA ASN A 642 -14.53 -22.27 28.27
C ASN A 642 -15.50 -21.11 28.59
N LEU A 643 -15.56 -20.13 27.68
CA LEU A 643 -16.44 -18.96 27.84
C LEU A 643 -17.89 -19.39 27.68
N THR A 644 -18.73 -18.98 28.63
CA THR A 644 -20.18 -19.28 28.61
C THR A 644 -21.01 -18.09 29.06
N PHE A 645 -22.24 -18.02 28.59
CA PHE A 645 -23.27 -17.10 29.07
C PHE A 645 -24.58 -17.88 29.33
N VAL A 646 -25.42 -17.36 30.21
CA VAL A 646 -26.74 -17.91 30.53
C VAL A 646 -27.73 -17.52 29.45
N GLY A 647 -28.35 -18.51 28.82
CA GLY A 647 -29.34 -18.39 27.76
C GLY A 647 -30.69 -17.85 28.23
N LYS A 648 -31.65 -17.74 27.29
CA LYS A 648 -32.99 -17.18 27.55
C LYS A 648 -33.77 -18.01 28.57
N ASP A 649 -33.55 -19.31 28.58
CA ASP A 649 -34.30 -20.29 29.38
C ASP A 649 -33.68 -20.58 30.77
N GLY A 650 -32.64 -19.83 31.15
CA GLY A 650 -32.07 -19.84 32.52
C GLY A 650 -31.11 -21.00 32.83
N ASP A 651 -31.34 -22.18 32.28
CA ASP A 651 -30.49 -23.38 32.50
C ASP A 651 -29.51 -23.65 31.34
N ASP A 652 -29.79 -23.15 30.15
CA ASP A 652 -28.92 -23.35 28.98
C ASP A 652 -27.68 -22.45 29.02
N LYS A 653 -26.49 -23.06 28.96
CA LYS A 653 -25.22 -22.33 28.79
C LYS A 653 -24.89 -22.20 27.32
N GLY A 654 -25.04 -20.99 26.78
CA GLY A 654 -24.57 -20.63 25.45
C GLY A 654 -23.08 -20.30 25.45
N ARG A 655 -22.42 -20.45 24.30
CA ARG A 655 -21.04 -20.02 24.07
C ARG A 655 -21.02 -18.79 23.15
N PRO A 656 -20.31 -17.71 23.50
CA PRO A 656 -20.25 -16.54 22.64
C PRO A 656 -19.33 -16.81 21.44
N VAL A 657 -19.49 -15.99 20.41
CA VAL A 657 -18.53 -15.81 19.32
C VAL A 657 -17.78 -14.51 19.56
N ILE A 658 -16.49 -14.49 19.25
CA ILE A 658 -15.68 -13.28 19.36
C ILE A 658 -15.48 -12.70 17.97
N ILE A 659 -15.69 -11.40 17.86
CA ILE A 659 -15.31 -10.61 16.70
C ILE A 659 -14.10 -9.76 17.09
N HIS A 660 -12.95 -10.05 16.48
CA HIS A 660 -11.75 -9.25 16.60
C HIS A 660 -11.79 -8.16 15.56
N ARG A 661 -11.50 -6.92 15.94
CA ARG A 661 -11.42 -5.84 14.96
C ARG A 661 -10.40 -4.77 15.31
N ALA A 662 -9.89 -4.16 14.26
CA ALA A 662 -9.14 -2.91 14.28
C ALA A 662 -9.54 -2.09 13.06
N ILE A 663 -9.69 -0.77 13.19
CA ILE A 663 -10.11 0.13 12.11
C ILE A 663 -8.90 0.92 11.60
N LEU A 664 -8.10 1.49 12.50
CA LEU A 664 -6.82 2.09 12.12
C LEU A 664 -5.75 1.01 11.88
N GLY A 665 -5.82 -0.09 12.63
CA GLY A 665 -4.70 -1.01 12.76
C GLY A 665 -3.80 -0.55 13.91
N SER A 666 -2.48 -0.54 13.72
CA SER A 666 -1.62 0.15 14.70
C SER A 666 -1.61 1.66 14.45
N VAL A 667 -1.61 2.44 15.54
CA VAL A 667 -1.54 3.89 15.46
C VAL A 667 -0.24 4.32 14.77
N GLU A 668 0.86 3.61 15.05
CA GLU A 668 2.16 3.82 14.39
C GLU A 668 2.05 3.67 12.86
N ARG A 669 1.49 2.55 12.39
CA ARG A 669 1.35 2.31 10.94
C ARG A 669 0.41 3.32 10.31
N MET A 670 -0.68 3.69 10.98
CA MET A 670 -1.60 4.70 10.49
C MET A 670 -0.93 6.08 10.36
N ILE A 671 -0.12 6.50 11.33
CA ILE A 671 0.67 7.74 11.23
C ILE A 671 1.60 7.68 10.01
N ALA A 672 2.26 6.54 9.77
CA ALA A 672 3.10 6.36 8.59
C ALA A 672 2.30 6.61 7.29
N ILE A 673 1.18 5.92 7.14
CA ILE A 673 0.33 6.00 5.95
C ILE A 673 -0.22 7.42 5.76
N LEU A 674 -0.70 8.07 6.81
CA LEU A 674 -1.21 9.44 6.74
C LEU A 674 -0.10 10.45 6.40
N THR A 675 1.11 10.26 6.93
CA THR A 675 2.27 11.09 6.60
C THR A 675 2.56 11.04 5.09
N GLU A 676 2.58 9.83 4.52
CA GLU A 676 2.85 9.60 3.09
C GLU A 676 1.70 10.09 2.20
N ASN A 677 0.46 9.84 2.64
CA ASN A 677 -0.75 10.25 1.93
C ASN A 677 -0.85 11.78 1.80
N TYR A 678 -0.65 12.50 2.90
CA TYR A 678 -0.69 13.96 2.91
C TYR A 678 0.63 14.61 2.49
N ALA A 679 1.69 13.83 2.22
CA ALA A 679 3.03 14.35 1.97
C ALA A 679 3.51 15.34 3.06
N GLY A 680 3.15 15.06 4.33
CA GLY A 680 3.42 15.93 5.47
C GLY A 680 2.56 17.20 5.55
N LYS A 681 1.60 17.42 4.65
CA LYS A 681 0.63 18.52 4.70
C LYS A 681 -0.61 18.13 5.49
N TRP A 682 -0.47 17.99 6.81
CA TRP A 682 -1.55 17.52 7.70
C TRP A 682 -2.83 18.39 7.62
N PRO A 683 -4.03 17.79 7.63
CA PRO A 683 -5.28 18.54 7.75
C PRO A 683 -5.33 19.25 9.11
N LEU A 684 -6.05 20.38 9.19
CA LEU A 684 -6.04 21.26 10.37
C LEU A 684 -6.24 20.50 11.68
N TRP A 685 -7.23 19.60 11.74
CA TRP A 685 -7.58 18.90 12.97
C TRP A 685 -6.49 17.95 13.49
N LEU A 686 -5.62 17.46 12.61
CA LEU A 686 -4.55 16.50 12.93
C LEU A 686 -3.16 17.16 12.99
N SER A 687 -3.02 18.34 12.39
CA SER A 687 -1.73 19.02 12.26
C SER A 687 -1.16 19.42 13.62
N PRO A 688 0.12 19.12 13.91
CA PRO A 688 0.81 19.63 15.09
C PRO A 688 1.24 21.10 14.93
N ARG A 689 1.03 21.71 13.75
CA ARG A 689 1.41 23.08 13.41
C ARG A 689 0.18 23.79 12.82
N GLN A 690 -0.79 24.12 13.67
CA GLN A 690 -2.08 24.65 13.19
C GLN A 690 -1.98 26.14 12.86
N VAL A 691 -1.41 26.93 13.79
CA VAL A 691 -1.41 28.39 13.67
C VAL A 691 -0.04 28.96 14.02
N MET A 692 0.51 29.83 13.16
CA MET A 692 1.73 30.59 13.44
C MET A 692 1.42 32.09 13.50
N PHE A 693 1.71 32.73 14.62
CA PHE A 693 1.62 34.18 14.77
C PHE A 693 2.95 34.83 14.40
N VAL A 694 2.90 35.84 13.52
CA VAL A 694 4.08 36.57 13.05
C VAL A 694 3.90 38.07 13.28
N PRO A 695 4.57 38.66 14.29
CA PRO A 695 4.55 40.10 14.48
C PRO A 695 5.36 40.82 13.41
N VAL A 696 4.85 41.96 12.92
CA VAL A 696 5.52 42.80 11.92
C VAL A 696 6.74 43.52 12.51
N ASN A 697 6.65 43.93 13.78
CA ASN A 697 7.69 44.65 14.50
C ASN A 697 7.73 44.21 15.99
N PRO A 698 8.80 44.55 16.74
CA PRO A 698 8.92 44.17 18.14
C PRO A 698 7.80 44.71 19.05
N SER A 699 7.21 45.87 18.74
CA SER A 699 6.12 46.46 19.52
C SER A 699 4.80 45.68 19.46
N CYS A 700 4.68 44.74 18.51
CA CYS A 700 3.54 43.83 18.37
C CYS A 700 3.75 42.45 19.02
N GLU A 701 4.92 42.17 19.59
CA GLU A 701 5.23 40.84 20.16
C GLU A 701 4.33 40.47 21.35
N GLU A 702 4.03 41.42 22.24
CA GLU A 702 3.12 41.16 23.36
C GLU A 702 1.71 40.83 22.89
N TYR A 703 1.25 41.49 21.83
CA TYR A 703 -0.05 41.21 21.22
C TYR A 703 -0.04 39.82 20.55
N ALA A 704 1.01 39.48 19.80
CA ALA A 704 1.19 38.14 19.22
C ALA A 704 1.14 37.04 20.31
N LYS A 705 1.86 37.23 21.43
CA LYS A 705 1.82 36.31 22.58
C LYS A 705 0.42 36.19 23.19
N LYS A 706 -0.27 37.32 23.38
CA LYS A 706 -1.64 37.36 23.94
C LYS A 706 -2.59 36.54 23.07
N VAL A 707 -2.63 36.80 21.77
CA VAL A 707 -3.54 36.11 20.85
C VAL A 707 -3.13 34.63 20.68
N CYS A 708 -1.84 34.34 20.59
CA CYS A 708 -1.34 32.96 20.59
C CYS A 708 -1.85 32.18 21.81
N LYS A 709 -1.79 32.78 23.00
CA LYS A 709 -2.31 32.16 24.23
C LYS A 709 -3.81 31.89 24.16
N GLN A 710 -4.60 32.79 23.59
CA GLN A 710 -6.05 32.58 23.40
C GLN A 710 -6.33 31.35 22.52
N PHE A 711 -5.56 31.15 21.45
CA PHE A 711 -5.70 29.98 20.57
C PHE A 711 -5.28 28.69 21.28
N VAL A 712 -4.20 28.72 22.08
CA VAL A 712 -3.79 27.57 22.90
C VAL A 712 -4.85 27.21 23.94
N GLU A 713 -5.43 28.20 24.63
CA GLU A 713 -6.51 28.00 25.60
C GLU A 713 -7.79 27.44 24.93
N ALA A 714 -8.00 27.74 23.65
CA ALA A 714 -9.06 27.15 22.82
C ALA A 714 -8.71 25.75 22.25
N GLY A 715 -7.54 25.20 22.59
CA GLY A 715 -7.11 23.86 22.20
C GLY A 715 -6.41 23.76 20.85
N PHE A 716 -5.87 24.86 20.31
CA PHE A 716 -5.05 24.84 19.10
C PHE A 716 -3.55 24.70 19.40
N MET A 717 -2.83 24.05 18.48
CA MET A 717 -1.38 24.08 18.38
C MET A 717 -0.97 25.39 17.70
N ALA A 718 -0.68 26.39 18.52
CA ALA A 718 -0.32 27.73 18.08
C ALA A 718 1.06 28.14 18.59
N ASP A 719 1.85 28.74 17.71
CA ASP A 719 3.20 29.23 17.99
C ASP A 719 3.33 30.71 17.59
N ALA A 720 4.30 31.41 18.14
CA ALA A 720 4.62 32.79 17.78
C ALA A 720 6.11 32.95 17.42
N ASP A 721 6.40 33.44 16.21
CA ASP A 721 7.77 33.70 15.74
C ASP A 721 8.23 35.11 16.17
N LEU A 722 8.91 35.16 17.31
CA LEU A 722 9.40 36.39 17.94
C LEU A 722 10.87 36.70 17.61
N ASP A 723 11.47 36.04 16.60
CA ASP A 723 12.87 36.27 16.27
C ASP A 723 13.07 37.67 15.66
N SER A 724 13.57 38.62 16.45
CA SER A 724 13.83 40.00 16.00
C SER A 724 14.93 40.09 14.92
N GLY A 725 15.76 39.06 14.75
CA GLY A 725 16.81 38.99 13.74
C GLY A 725 16.32 38.56 12.34
N CYS A 726 15.04 38.21 12.20
CA CYS A 726 14.47 37.68 10.97
C CYS A 726 13.45 38.64 10.34
N LEU A 727 13.61 38.94 9.04
CA LEU A 727 12.66 39.77 8.30
C LEU A 727 11.29 39.10 8.20
N LEU A 728 10.20 39.88 8.20
CA LEU A 728 8.81 39.40 8.12
C LEU A 728 8.59 38.35 7.02
N ASN A 729 9.03 38.64 5.79
CA ASN A 729 8.87 37.71 4.66
C ASN A 729 9.61 36.39 4.86
N LYS A 730 10.74 36.41 5.58
CA LYS A 730 11.52 35.21 5.91
C LYS A 730 10.80 34.39 7.00
N LYS A 731 10.24 35.03 8.03
CA LYS A 731 9.39 34.36 9.05
C LYS A 731 8.19 33.67 8.41
N ILE A 732 7.47 34.38 7.56
CA ILE A 732 6.33 33.85 6.82
C ILE A 732 6.77 32.66 5.96
N ARG A 733 7.88 32.76 5.21
CA ARG A 733 8.40 31.66 4.41
C ARG A 733 8.79 30.45 5.25
N ASN A 734 9.42 30.67 6.41
CA ASN A 734 9.78 29.59 7.34
C ASN A 734 8.54 28.85 7.83
N ALA A 735 7.48 29.59 8.21
CA ALA A 735 6.21 29.00 8.62
C ALA A 735 5.54 28.19 7.49
N GLN A 736 5.62 28.66 6.24
CA GLN A 736 5.13 27.91 5.08
C GLN A 736 5.94 26.63 4.84
N LEU A 737 7.27 26.69 4.90
CA LEU A 737 8.14 25.53 4.75
C LEU A 737 7.89 24.50 5.88
N ALA A 738 7.67 25.00 7.10
CA ALA A 738 7.27 24.21 8.26
C ALA A 738 5.84 23.64 8.18
N GLN A 739 5.08 23.98 7.13
CA GLN A 739 3.71 23.50 6.83
C GLN A 739 2.64 23.91 7.84
N TYR A 740 2.75 25.09 8.48
CA TYR A 740 1.67 25.63 9.32
C TYR A 740 0.40 25.85 8.50
N ASN A 741 -0.76 25.35 8.95
CA ASN A 741 -2.02 25.49 8.22
C ASN A 741 -2.36 26.97 7.97
N PHE A 742 -2.31 27.77 9.03
CA PHE A 742 -2.58 29.20 9.01
C PHE A 742 -1.42 30.01 9.59
N ILE A 743 -1.11 31.12 8.93
CA ILE A 743 -0.09 32.09 9.33
C ILE A 743 -0.81 33.42 9.56
N LEU A 744 -0.82 33.88 10.81
CA LEU A 744 -1.54 35.06 11.26
C LEU A 744 -0.54 36.19 11.50
N VAL A 745 -0.55 37.20 10.64
CA VAL A 745 0.35 38.34 10.74
C VAL A 745 -0.30 39.43 11.58
N VAL A 746 0.47 40.00 12.52
CA VAL A 746 -0.02 41.06 13.42
C VAL A 746 0.89 42.29 13.38
N GLY A 747 0.32 43.43 12.98
CA GLY A 747 0.97 44.74 13.05
C GLY A 747 0.25 45.68 14.02
N GLU A 748 0.64 46.96 13.99
CA GLU A 748 0.03 47.98 14.87
C GLU A 748 -1.46 48.16 14.57
N LYS A 749 -1.86 48.06 13.29
CA LYS A 749 -3.26 48.14 12.90
C LYS A 749 -4.07 47.03 13.55
N GLU A 750 -3.60 45.78 13.40
CA GLU A 750 -4.26 44.59 13.94
C GLU A 750 -4.32 44.62 15.48
N LYS A 751 -3.28 45.15 16.12
CA LYS A 751 -3.24 45.36 17.58
C LYS A 751 -4.30 46.35 18.05
N MET A 752 -4.54 47.44 17.31
CA MET A 752 -5.56 48.45 17.67
C MET A 752 -6.99 47.93 17.49
N THR A 753 -7.21 47.03 16.52
CA THR A 753 -8.55 46.52 16.16
C THR A 753 -8.87 45.13 16.73
N ASP A 754 -7.98 44.56 17.56
CA ASP A 754 -8.08 43.18 18.08
C ASP A 754 -8.33 42.16 16.93
N SER A 755 -7.57 42.33 15.85
CA SER A 755 -7.67 41.56 14.61
C SER A 755 -6.37 40.83 14.26
N VAL A 756 -6.38 40.06 13.17
CA VAL A 756 -5.22 39.38 12.58
C VAL A 756 -5.33 39.42 11.06
N ASN A 757 -4.20 39.47 10.35
CA ASN A 757 -4.17 39.25 8.92
C ASN A 757 -3.97 37.76 8.62
N VAL A 758 -4.96 37.12 8.01
CA VAL A 758 -4.98 35.67 7.82
C VAL A 758 -4.38 35.26 6.49
N ARG A 759 -3.44 34.31 6.54
CA ARG A 759 -2.81 33.70 5.37
C ARG A 759 -2.77 32.18 5.52
N THR A 760 -2.96 31.46 4.41
CA THR A 760 -2.82 30.00 4.39
C THR A 760 -1.39 29.56 4.09
N ARG A 761 -1.09 28.28 4.32
CA ARG A 761 0.21 27.67 4.00
C ARG A 761 0.64 27.85 2.54
N ASP A 762 -0.32 27.89 1.60
CA ASP A 762 -0.09 28.07 0.16
C ASP A 762 -0.09 29.56 -0.27
N ASN A 763 0.04 30.50 0.69
CA ASN A 763 0.08 31.94 0.44
C ASN A 763 -1.23 32.53 -0.15
N LYS A 764 -2.38 31.95 0.19
CA LYS A 764 -3.66 32.64 -0.05
C LYS A 764 -3.88 33.63 1.10
N VAL A 765 -4.07 34.91 0.77
CA VAL A 765 -4.31 35.98 1.75
C VAL A 765 -5.80 36.22 1.85
N HIS A 766 -6.37 36.04 3.05
CA HIS A 766 -7.79 36.28 3.33
C HIS A 766 -8.04 37.69 3.92
N GLY A 767 -6.96 38.42 4.25
CA GLY A 767 -7.04 39.79 4.74
C GLY A 767 -7.20 39.88 6.26
N GLU A 768 -7.54 41.08 6.73
CA GLU A 768 -7.74 41.38 8.15
C GLU A 768 -9.11 40.89 8.62
N LEU A 769 -9.12 40.07 9.68
CA LEU A 769 -10.33 39.57 10.32
C LEU A 769 -10.21 39.67 11.86
N PRO A 770 -11.31 39.93 12.58
CA PRO A 770 -11.32 39.93 14.05
C PRO A 770 -10.83 38.60 14.62
N VAL A 771 -10.05 38.64 15.71
CA VAL A 771 -9.50 37.43 16.36
C VAL A 771 -10.59 36.41 16.71
N ALA A 772 -11.70 36.89 17.28
CA ALA A 772 -12.83 36.06 17.67
C ALA A 772 -13.49 35.33 16.48
N GLU A 773 -13.57 35.99 15.33
CA GLU A 773 -14.14 35.40 14.11
C GLU A 773 -13.24 34.29 13.57
N VAL A 774 -11.93 34.54 13.48
CA VAL A 774 -10.96 33.54 13.02
C VAL A 774 -10.97 32.32 13.93
N LEU A 775 -10.97 32.53 15.25
CA LEU A 775 -11.01 31.44 16.22
C LEU A 775 -12.28 30.59 16.07
N ALA A 776 -13.44 31.22 15.89
CA ALA A 776 -14.71 30.51 15.69
C ALA A 776 -14.70 29.70 14.38
N ARG A 777 -14.23 30.28 13.28
CA ARG A 777 -14.12 29.59 11.98
C ARG A 777 -13.19 28.38 12.04
N LEU A 778 -11.99 28.54 12.59
CA LEU A 778 -11.05 27.43 12.72
C LEU A 778 -11.57 26.34 13.65
N THR A 779 -12.32 26.70 14.69
CA THR A 779 -12.93 25.73 15.60
C THR A 779 -13.94 24.87 14.86
N LEU A 780 -14.80 25.47 14.04
CA LEU A 780 -15.76 24.74 13.21
C LEU A 780 -15.05 23.82 12.20
N LEU A 781 -14.02 24.31 11.52
CA LEU A 781 -13.25 23.51 10.56
C LEU A 781 -12.55 22.32 11.22
N LYS A 782 -12.00 22.52 12.43
CA LYS A 782 -11.38 21.47 13.24
C LYS A 782 -12.41 20.43 13.71
N GLN A 783 -13.55 20.87 14.24
CA GLN A 783 -14.63 19.99 14.71
C GLN A 783 -15.27 19.19 13.59
N ALA A 784 -15.44 19.79 12.41
CA ALA A 784 -15.91 19.10 11.20
C ALA A 784 -14.86 18.17 10.59
N ARG A 785 -13.64 18.10 11.17
CA ARG A 785 -12.49 17.33 10.66
C ARG A 785 -12.24 17.60 9.17
N CYS A 786 -12.35 18.87 8.78
CA CYS A 786 -12.24 19.29 7.39
C CYS A 786 -10.87 18.92 6.82
N ARG A 787 -10.86 18.26 5.65
CA ARG A 787 -9.63 17.83 4.97
C ARG A 787 -8.86 19.01 4.37
N ASN A 788 -9.59 20.00 3.84
CA ASN A 788 -9.03 21.14 3.12
C ASN A 788 -9.41 22.47 3.80
N ALA A 789 -9.10 22.59 5.10
CA ALA A 789 -9.50 23.73 5.91
C ALA A 789 -9.04 25.08 5.33
N GLU A 790 -7.88 25.11 4.67
CA GLU A 790 -7.30 26.28 4.02
C GLU A 790 -8.06 26.73 2.76
N GLU A 791 -8.71 25.80 2.07
CA GLU A 791 -9.51 26.12 0.88
C GLU A 791 -10.90 26.66 1.28
N GLU A 792 -11.48 26.06 2.32
CA GLU A 792 -12.83 26.32 2.84
C GLU A 792 -12.92 27.53 3.80
N PHE A 793 -11.78 28.04 4.30
CA PHE A 793 -11.72 29.22 5.19
C PHE A 793 -12.24 30.50 4.53
#